data_AF-A0A953NSV0-F1
#
_entry.id   AF-A0A953NSV0-F1
#
_cell.length_a   1.000
_cell.length_b   1.000
_cell.length_c   1.000
_cell.angle_alpha   90.00
_cell.angle_beta   90.00
_cell.angle_gamma   90.00
#
_symmetry.space_group_name_H-M   'P 1'
#
loop_
_entity.id
_entity.type
_entity.pdbx_description
1 polymer ?
#
loop_
_entity_poly.entity_id
_entity_poly.type
_entity_poly.pdbx_seq_one_letter_code
_entity_poly.pdbx_strand_id
1 'polypeptide(L)'
;MKVERIAAVILVFAFSIQQSAVSAGFAYSGGGQPSQTRDQAARNEQFEITRQSFASGRKLLLDKGVPFEPEELLRDGWSKKLKATLDRMPEMRDVRHEIAPLKGAYIADTLYLPENTKLAGHTVILANNLVFEGKRAVVKGPYDLHVFPTQPVVVLGTSLAEALRRNSGLMPVKFGGRSTLPSFSLIRDAVQIESHDITFDTSFPAPQPAKRPVHNPVASLRPAAWNELQPVPVQDCSTGCDKSGSAGSTGSLGVFGLAGVAGIAPPKAANGTCAHPNGFNGAFAHPGTNGASGGNGGSGLPGGDAGVINVQIEEPDLNRYSFIANGGPGGQGGAGGVGGAGGDGSSGGDGGDGFACGCTLGTGGDANGGGEAGHGGRGGDGGSGGAGGNGGSITVSLPAGSAGANTSSFGGTAGGGGEGGLGGTGGRGGSPGTPGIGALGCNSQANGGFIASPGMSGDPGASGNSGPAGANGKNGTVSVTFRSPSSGGGGPAGDPCLGSADPSLPPDGNLPLCSPIIVDTTGEGFRLTSAANGVPFDIRGNGHPIQIAWTAIGSGNAFLVLDRNHNGTIDNGTELFGNFTAQPRSPQPNGFLALAEFDKPENGGNGDGVIDERDAIYFQLRLWIDENHDGVSQPEELHTLAAMGVKSLSLDYHESGRTDEFGNRFRFRSRITDLKGADTGRSAYDVFLVVK
;
A
#
# COMPACT_ATOMS: atom_id res chain seq x y z
N MET A 1 15.34 47.96 44.27
CA MET A 1 15.24 49.05 43.26
C MET A 1 14.67 48.44 41.98
N LYS A 2 13.72 49.05 41.24
CA LYS A 2 13.87 50.23 40.35
C LYS A 2 15.00 50.02 39.34
N VAL A 3 14.69 49.66 38.07
CA VAL A 3 14.37 50.54 36.89
C VAL A 3 15.67 50.79 36.10
N GLU A 4 15.80 50.65 34.76
CA GLU A 4 14.93 50.87 33.57
C GLU A 4 14.79 49.59 32.68
N ARG A 5 13.89 49.34 31.69
CA ARG A 5 13.10 50.10 30.66
C ARG A 5 13.96 50.55 29.44
N ILE A 6 13.57 50.52 28.15
CA ILE A 6 12.37 50.11 27.33
C ILE A 6 12.87 49.88 25.85
N ALA A 7 12.24 49.34 24.77
CA ALA A 7 10.91 48.84 24.30
C ALA A 7 11.13 47.50 23.49
N ALA A 8 10.32 46.85 22.60
CA ALA A 8 9.13 47.06 21.73
C ALA A 8 9.33 47.90 20.43
N VAL A 9 8.66 47.69 19.26
CA VAL A 9 7.35 47.02 18.92
C VAL A 9 7.32 46.29 17.53
N ILE A 10 6.67 45.12 17.52
CA ILE A 10 5.89 44.32 16.53
C ILE A 10 5.41 44.95 15.17
N LEU A 11 5.55 44.24 14.02
CA LEU A 11 4.51 43.77 13.05
C LEU A 11 5.15 43.05 11.82
N VAL A 12 4.93 41.75 11.51
CA VAL A 12 3.87 41.03 10.73
C VAL A 12 3.75 41.36 9.21
N PHE A 13 3.71 40.28 8.38
CA PHE A 13 3.24 40.10 6.98
C PHE A 13 4.21 40.00 5.76
N ALA A 14 4.21 38.78 5.17
CA ALA A 14 3.92 38.44 3.75
C ALA A 14 4.96 38.51 2.60
N PHE A 15 5.10 37.34 1.95
CA PHE A 15 5.12 37.05 0.49
C PHE A 15 6.35 37.26 -0.43
N SER A 16 6.36 36.38 -1.46
CA SER A 16 7.07 36.39 -2.76
C SER A 16 8.58 36.63 -2.88
N ILE A 17 9.29 35.54 -3.20
CA ILE A 17 9.96 35.31 -4.50
C ILE A 17 10.34 36.57 -5.32
N GLN A 18 11.64 36.81 -5.50
CA GLN A 18 12.18 37.15 -6.83
C GLN A 18 13.68 36.83 -6.95
N GLN A 19 14.11 36.43 -8.14
CA GLN A 19 15.52 36.23 -8.51
C GLN A 19 16.09 37.55 -9.07
N SER A 20 17.36 37.85 -8.79
CA SER A 20 18.39 38.16 -9.82
C SER A 20 19.77 38.39 -9.20
N ALA A 21 20.82 38.18 -10.01
CA ALA A 21 22.22 38.27 -9.61
C ALA A 21 22.77 39.71 -9.61
N VAL A 22 23.99 39.91 -9.09
CA VAL A 22 25.05 40.67 -9.80
C VAL A 22 26.44 40.48 -9.16
N SER A 23 27.46 40.45 -10.02
CA SER A 23 28.92 40.61 -9.81
C SER A 23 29.71 39.64 -8.89
N ALA A 24 30.81 39.16 -9.46
CA ALA A 24 31.86 38.40 -8.79
C ALA A 24 32.90 39.29 -8.07
N GLY A 25 33.61 38.71 -7.12
CA GLY A 25 34.87 39.21 -6.56
C GLY A 25 35.86 38.06 -6.38
N PHE A 26 37.13 38.26 -6.73
CA PHE A 26 38.16 37.21 -6.69
C PHE A 26 38.69 36.96 -5.27
N ALA A 27 38.73 35.70 -4.84
CA ALA A 27 39.63 35.19 -3.79
C ALA A 27 39.89 33.68 -3.99
N TYR A 28 41.01 33.18 -3.48
CA TYR A 28 41.70 31.96 -3.94
C TYR A 28 41.44 30.71 -3.07
N SER A 29 41.62 29.53 -3.68
CA SER A 29 41.70 28.17 -3.08
C SER A 29 40.41 27.54 -2.49
N GLY A 30 40.23 26.24 -2.73
CA GLY A 30 39.09 25.44 -2.23
C GLY A 30 38.59 24.38 -3.21
N GLY A 31 39.44 23.44 -3.63
CA GLY A 31 39.04 22.37 -4.57
C GLY A 31 38.20 21.29 -3.90
N GLY A 32 36.87 21.36 -4.04
CA GLY A 32 35.93 20.33 -3.58
C GLY A 32 34.91 19.97 -4.67
N GLN A 33 34.72 18.68 -4.94
CA GLN A 33 33.80 18.21 -5.98
C GLN A 33 32.33 18.30 -5.52
N PRO A 34 31.41 18.92 -6.30
CA PRO A 34 30.00 19.03 -5.92
C PRO A 34 29.18 17.73 -5.93
N SER A 35 29.75 16.62 -6.41
CA SER A 35 29.05 15.33 -6.60
C SER A 35 28.82 14.58 -5.30
N GLN A 36 29.88 14.30 -4.52
CA GLN A 36 29.78 13.51 -3.29
C GLN A 36 28.80 14.11 -2.27
N THR A 37 28.70 15.44 -2.21
CA THR A 37 27.75 16.14 -1.34
C THR A 37 26.27 15.88 -1.66
N ARG A 38 25.91 15.57 -2.92
CA ARG A 38 24.51 15.26 -3.28
C ARG A 38 24.12 13.84 -2.88
N ASP A 39 24.96 12.86 -3.20
CA ASP A 39 24.75 11.46 -2.80
C ASP A 39 24.71 11.31 -1.27
N GLN A 40 25.57 12.04 -0.56
CA GLN A 40 25.57 12.03 0.91
C GLN A 40 24.34 12.73 1.49
N ALA A 41 23.88 13.83 0.88
CA ALA A 41 22.63 14.48 1.28
C ALA A 41 21.41 13.57 1.06
N ALA A 42 21.30 12.92 -0.11
CA ALA A 42 20.19 12.01 -0.41
C ALA A 42 20.15 10.79 0.53
N ARG A 43 21.30 10.20 0.88
CA ARG A 43 21.39 9.14 1.90
C ARG A 43 20.99 9.62 3.29
N ASN A 44 21.40 10.83 3.68
CA ASN A 44 21.03 11.42 4.97
C ASN A 44 19.52 11.75 5.04
N GLU A 45 18.95 12.26 3.94
CA GLU A 45 17.52 12.57 3.80
C GLU A 45 16.67 11.30 3.87
N GLN A 46 17.05 10.24 3.13
CA GLN A 46 16.39 8.94 3.21
C GLN A 46 16.50 8.31 4.61
N PHE A 47 17.66 8.42 5.28
CA PHE A 47 17.81 7.95 6.66
C PHE A 47 16.88 8.71 7.63
N GLU A 48 16.77 10.03 7.51
CA GLU A 48 15.92 10.83 8.41
C GLU A 48 14.41 10.60 8.13
N ILE A 49 14.01 10.33 6.89
CA ILE A 49 12.65 9.87 6.54
C ILE A 49 12.34 8.53 7.21
N THR A 50 13.23 7.54 7.09
CA THR A 50 13.07 6.21 7.72
C THR A 50 13.12 6.29 9.25
N ARG A 51 13.91 7.21 9.80
CA ARG A 51 13.96 7.49 11.24
C ARG A 51 12.64 8.04 11.77
N GLN A 52 12.03 8.98 11.04
CA GLN A 52 10.73 9.54 11.39
C GLN A 52 9.62 8.48 11.30
N SER A 53 9.62 7.62 10.27
CA SER A 53 8.67 6.51 10.15
C SER A 53 8.84 5.48 11.29
N PHE A 54 10.05 5.32 11.84
CA PHE A 54 10.35 4.40 12.93
C PHE A 54 10.01 4.92 14.35
N ALA A 55 9.42 6.10 14.50
CA ALA A 55 9.21 6.73 15.81
C ALA A 55 8.44 5.85 16.83
N SER A 56 7.44 5.09 16.38
CA SER A 56 6.69 4.14 17.22
C SER A 56 7.51 2.91 17.60
N GLY A 57 8.23 2.29 16.67
CA GLY A 57 9.18 1.21 16.94
C GLY A 57 10.31 1.61 17.91
N ARG A 58 10.90 2.80 17.73
CA ARG A 58 11.88 3.40 18.66
C ARG A 58 11.30 3.51 20.07
N LYS A 59 10.07 4.02 20.21
CA LYS A 59 9.40 4.09 21.52
C LYS A 59 9.21 2.70 22.13
N LEU A 60 8.68 1.74 21.39
CA LEU A 60 8.38 0.39 21.90
C LEU A 60 9.61 -0.36 22.41
N LEU A 61 10.78 -0.14 21.80
CA LEU A 61 12.05 -0.74 22.25
C LEU A 61 12.61 -0.01 23.49
N LEU A 62 12.49 1.32 23.58
CA LEU A 62 12.86 2.07 24.78
C LEU A 62 11.93 1.77 25.97
N ASP A 63 10.63 1.61 25.74
CA ASP A 63 9.64 1.16 26.73
C ASP A 63 9.91 -0.30 27.20
N LYS A 64 10.78 -1.05 26.50
CA LYS A 64 11.35 -2.35 26.94
C LYS A 64 12.76 -2.28 27.52
N GLY A 65 13.41 -1.12 27.50
CA GLY A 65 14.74 -0.93 28.09
C GLY A 65 15.87 -1.64 27.32
N VAL A 66 15.81 -1.70 25.98
CA VAL A 66 16.90 -2.31 25.20
C VAL A 66 18.24 -1.61 25.43
N PRO A 67 19.37 -2.33 25.53
CA PRO A 67 20.68 -1.78 25.85
C PRO A 67 21.42 -1.16 24.65
N PHE A 68 20.70 -0.55 23.71
CA PHE A 68 21.23 0.12 22.51
C PHE A 68 20.24 1.18 22.00
N GLU A 69 20.72 2.17 21.23
CA GLU A 69 19.83 3.15 20.57
C GLU A 69 19.05 2.47 19.43
N PRO A 70 17.70 2.45 19.45
CA PRO A 70 16.93 1.68 18.46
C PRO A 70 17.15 2.12 17.00
N GLU A 71 17.55 3.38 16.77
CA GLU A 71 17.85 3.92 15.44
C GLU A 71 19.02 3.20 14.75
N GLU A 72 19.85 2.47 15.51
CA GLU A 72 20.90 1.62 14.95
C GLU A 72 20.33 0.45 14.14
N LEU A 73 19.11 -0.03 14.43
CA LEU A 73 18.41 -1.06 13.64
C LEU A 73 18.05 -0.59 12.22
N LEU A 74 18.12 0.71 11.95
CA LEU A 74 17.85 1.28 10.63
C LEU A 74 19.10 1.33 9.74
N ARG A 75 20.29 1.01 10.27
CA ARG A 75 21.56 1.08 9.55
C ARG A 75 21.92 -0.25 8.90
N ASP A 76 22.64 -0.19 7.79
CA ASP A 76 23.21 -1.37 7.14
C ASP A 76 24.17 -2.11 8.08
N GLY A 77 24.02 -3.44 8.17
CA GLY A 77 24.83 -4.29 9.04
C GLY A 77 24.56 -4.12 10.54
N TRP A 78 23.42 -3.56 10.94
CA TRP A 78 23.01 -3.43 12.35
C TRP A 78 23.12 -4.75 13.12
N SER A 79 22.77 -5.87 12.50
CA SER A 79 22.80 -7.21 13.07
C SER A 79 24.20 -7.59 13.54
N LYS A 80 25.19 -7.43 12.65
CA LYS A 80 26.62 -7.65 12.90
C LYS A 80 27.16 -6.69 13.96
N LYS A 81 26.76 -5.41 13.91
CA LYS A 81 27.18 -4.38 14.87
C LYS A 81 26.64 -4.62 16.29
N LEU A 82 25.38 -5.04 16.41
CA LEU A 82 24.70 -5.26 17.68
C LEU A 82 24.85 -6.69 18.20
N LYS A 83 25.40 -7.64 17.43
CA LYS A 83 25.47 -9.07 17.82
C LYS A 83 25.98 -9.29 19.24
N ALA A 84 27.10 -8.68 19.61
CA ALA A 84 27.71 -8.84 20.94
C ALA A 84 26.86 -8.24 22.09
N THR A 85 25.88 -7.39 21.77
CA THR A 85 24.87 -6.86 22.68
C THR A 85 23.66 -7.80 22.73
N LEU A 86 23.15 -8.23 21.57
CA LEU A 86 22.04 -9.17 21.45
C LEU A 86 22.34 -10.51 22.14
N ASP A 87 23.54 -11.07 21.95
CA ASP A 87 24.03 -12.30 22.59
C ASP A 87 23.97 -12.25 24.13
N ARG A 88 23.94 -11.04 24.72
CA ARG A 88 23.90 -10.80 26.18
C ARG A 88 22.50 -10.53 26.71
N MET A 89 21.52 -10.24 25.86
CA MET A 89 20.14 -9.98 26.28
C MET A 89 19.46 -11.30 26.65
N PRO A 90 18.86 -11.44 27.85
CA PRO A 90 18.14 -12.66 28.24
C PRO A 90 17.00 -13.01 27.28
N GLU A 91 16.29 -12.01 26.76
CA GLU A 91 15.16 -12.17 25.85
C GLU A 91 15.59 -12.79 24.51
N MET A 92 16.80 -12.49 24.02
CA MET A 92 17.39 -13.08 22.80
C MET A 92 17.81 -14.56 22.98
N ARG A 93 17.29 -15.23 24.02
CA ARG A 93 17.43 -16.66 24.30
C ARG A 93 16.08 -17.36 24.50
N ASP A 94 14.98 -16.60 24.50
CA ASP A 94 13.62 -17.15 24.62
C ASP A 94 13.15 -17.74 23.29
N VAL A 95 12.49 -18.90 23.36
CA VAL A 95 11.66 -19.42 22.28
C VAL A 95 10.20 -19.09 22.59
N ARG A 96 9.52 -18.39 21.68
CA ARG A 96 8.14 -17.91 21.88
C ARG A 96 7.24 -18.35 20.72
N HIS A 97 5.96 -18.54 21.02
CA HIS A 97 4.92 -18.79 20.03
C HIS A 97 3.72 -17.90 20.35
N GLU A 98 3.49 -16.89 19.53
CA GLU A 98 2.52 -15.82 19.78
C GLU A 98 1.26 -16.01 18.92
N ILE A 99 0.28 -16.75 19.45
CA ILE A 99 -1.01 -17.02 18.79
C ILE A 99 -1.96 -15.81 18.90
N ALA A 100 -1.73 -14.92 19.87
CA ALA A 100 -2.55 -13.73 20.10
C ALA A 100 -2.22 -12.61 19.10
N PRO A 101 -3.17 -11.69 18.80
CA PRO A 101 -2.88 -10.50 18.00
C PRO A 101 -1.73 -9.67 18.57
N LEU A 102 -0.71 -9.40 17.76
CA LEU A 102 0.53 -8.77 18.19
C LEU A 102 0.33 -7.31 18.60
N LYS A 103 1.02 -6.90 19.66
CA LYS A 103 1.06 -5.53 20.15
C LYS A 103 2.31 -5.27 20.99
N GLY A 104 3.10 -4.28 20.60
CA GLY A 104 4.31 -3.87 21.32
C GLY A 104 5.59 -4.52 20.81
N ALA A 105 6.62 -4.57 21.65
CA ALA A 105 7.92 -5.11 21.30
C ALA A 105 8.07 -6.60 21.66
N TYR A 106 8.39 -7.40 20.64
CA TYR A 106 8.70 -8.82 20.72
C TYR A 106 10.21 -9.01 20.51
N ILE A 107 10.86 -9.56 21.53
CA ILE A 107 12.30 -9.84 21.54
C ILE A 107 12.46 -11.32 21.92
N ALA A 108 13.15 -12.10 21.10
CA ALA A 108 13.24 -13.56 21.20
C ALA A 108 14.52 -14.11 20.52
N ASP A 109 14.95 -15.34 20.88
CA ASP A 109 15.78 -16.12 19.96
C ASP A 109 14.94 -16.57 18.77
N THR A 110 13.87 -17.34 19.04
CA THR A 110 13.00 -17.90 18.02
C THR A 110 11.57 -17.44 18.28
N LEU A 111 10.96 -16.77 17.30
CA LEU A 111 9.57 -16.32 17.36
C LEU A 111 8.75 -17.07 16.31
N TYR A 112 7.90 -17.99 16.80
CA TYR A 112 6.89 -18.67 15.99
C TYR A 112 5.60 -17.83 15.91
N LEU A 113 5.10 -17.61 14.70
CA LEU A 113 3.88 -16.86 14.39
C LEU A 113 2.90 -17.70 13.54
N PRO A 114 1.58 -17.63 13.78
CA PRO A 114 0.59 -18.27 12.90
C PRO A 114 0.62 -17.73 11.47
N GLU A 115 0.20 -18.55 10.51
CA GLU A 115 0.06 -18.19 9.09
C GLU A 115 -0.75 -16.89 8.89
N ASN A 116 -1.78 -16.68 9.72
CA ASN A 116 -2.65 -15.50 9.67
C ASN A 116 -2.54 -14.70 10.97
N THR A 117 -1.45 -13.96 11.11
CA THR A 117 -1.13 -13.12 12.27
C THR A 117 -1.84 -11.77 12.17
N LYS A 118 -2.41 -11.30 13.29
CA LYS A 118 -3.12 -10.00 13.36
C LYS A 118 -2.36 -9.00 14.21
N LEU A 119 -2.47 -7.71 13.88
CA LEU A 119 -1.97 -6.62 14.73
C LEU A 119 -3.12 -5.99 15.53
N ALA A 120 -2.88 -5.73 16.82
CA ALA A 120 -3.79 -5.04 17.75
C ALA A 120 -3.18 -3.76 18.38
N GLY A 121 -2.04 -3.33 17.84
CA GLY A 121 -1.34 -2.09 18.13
C GLY A 121 -0.01 -2.04 17.38
N HIS A 122 0.67 -0.89 17.44
CA HIS A 122 2.02 -0.74 16.90
C HIS A 122 2.92 -1.87 17.43
N THR A 123 3.70 -2.49 16.54
CA THR A 123 4.42 -3.72 16.81
C THR A 123 5.84 -3.63 16.27
N VAL A 124 6.81 -4.10 17.06
CA VAL A 124 8.20 -4.27 16.64
C VAL A 124 8.69 -5.66 16.98
N ILE A 125 9.28 -6.34 16.01
CA ILE A 125 9.82 -7.70 16.10
C ILE A 125 11.33 -7.62 15.93
N LEU A 126 12.07 -8.11 16.93
CA LEU A 126 13.51 -8.28 16.92
C LEU A 126 13.79 -9.72 17.36
N ALA A 127 14.19 -10.59 16.44
CA ALA A 127 14.39 -12.02 16.72
C ALA A 127 15.64 -12.54 16.02
N ASN A 128 16.24 -13.64 16.49
CA ASN A 128 17.22 -14.33 15.64
C ASN A 128 16.49 -15.04 14.50
N ASN A 129 15.61 -15.97 14.84
CA ASN A 129 14.83 -16.78 13.91
C ASN A 129 13.36 -16.32 13.93
N LEU A 130 12.87 -15.71 12.84
CA LEU A 130 11.45 -15.42 12.65
C LEU A 130 10.83 -16.55 11.82
N VAL A 131 9.84 -17.24 12.38
CA VAL A 131 9.28 -18.47 11.79
C VAL A 131 7.75 -18.39 11.71
N PHE A 132 7.20 -18.61 10.52
CA PHE A 132 5.76 -18.65 10.28
C PHE A 132 5.24 -20.08 10.09
N GLU A 133 4.09 -20.37 10.67
CA GLU A 133 3.29 -21.57 10.35
C GLU A 133 2.57 -21.43 9.00
N GLY A 134 2.13 -22.55 8.43
CA GLY A 134 1.37 -22.60 7.18
C GLY A 134 2.22 -22.47 5.94
N LYS A 135 1.64 -21.98 4.83
CA LYS A 135 2.28 -21.88 3.51
C LYS A 135 2.36 -20.47 2.95
N ARG A 136 1.50 -19.54 3.38
CA ARG A 136 1.54 -18.15 2.94
C ARG A 136 1.31 -17.24 4.14
N ALA A 137 2.41 -16.75 4.71
CA ALA A 137 2.36 -15.93 5.91
C ALA A 137 1.70 -14.57 5.62
N VAL A 138 0.78 -14.15 6.48
CA VAL A 138 0.09 -12.86 6.40
C VAL A 138 0.09 -12.23 7.78
N VAL A 139 0.75 -11.08 7.93
CA VAL A 139 0.67 -10.22 9.12
C VAL A 139 -0.19 -9.01 8.77
N LYS A 140 -1.36 -8.85 9.40
CA LYS A 140 -2.33 -7.81 9.01
C LYS A 140 -2.90 -6.98 10.16
N GLY A 141 -2.94 -5.66 9.99
CA GLY A 141 -3.73 -4.74 10.81
C GLY A 141 -3.25 -3.27 10.72
N PRO A 142 -4.12 -2.28 10.95
CA PRO A 142 -3.83 -0.86 10.71
C PRO A 142 -2.97 -0.22 11.81
N TYR A 143 -1.73 -0.72 11.94
CA TYR A 143 -0.77 -0.29 12.94
C TYR A 143 0.65 -0.42 12.37
N ASP A 144 1.57 0.42 12.85
CA ASP A 144 2.95 0.34 12.41
C ASP A 144 3.56 -1.03 12.75
N LEU A 145 4.29 -1.59 11.80
CA LEU A 145 4.97 -2.87 11.90
C LEU A 145 6.43 -2.70 11.53
N HIS A 146 7.30 -3.00 12.48
CA HIS A 146 8.75 -2.94 12.29
C HIS A 146 9.38 -4.32 12.53
N VAL A 147 10.19 -4.82 11.60
CA VAL A 147 10.61 -6.24 11.57
C VAL A 147 12.12 -6.33 11.29
N PHE A 148 12.86 -6.87 12.26
CA PHE A 148 14.32 -6.95 12.29
C PHE A 148 14.79 -8.36 12.72
N PRO A 149 14.64 -9.40 11.87
CA PRO A 149 15.27 -10.69 12.09
C PRO A 149 16.80 -10.62 11.88
N THR A 150 17.59 -11.38 12.65
CA THR A 150 19.06 -11.49 12.45
C THR A 150 19.47 -12.68 11.57
N GLN A 151 18.54 -13.58 11.26
CA GLN A 151 18.67 -14.69 10.31
C GLN A 151 17.58 -14.56 9.23
N PRO A 152 17.66 -15.32 8.12
CA PRO A 152 16.57 -15.38 7.13
C PRO A 152 15.24 -15.80 7.77
N VAL A 153 14.12 -15.31 7.22
CA VAL A 153 12.78 -15.67 7.68
C VAL A 153 12.43 -17.07 7.15
N VAL A 154 11.69 -17.85 7.94
CA VAL A 154 11.30 -19.21 7.55
C VAL A 154 9.78 -19.35 7.58
N VAL A 155 9.24 -20.09 6.60
CA VAL A 155 7.86 -20.56 6.60
C VAL A 155 7.90 -22.09 6.64
N LEU A 156 7.13 -22.72 7.53
CA LEU A 156 7.24 -24.16 7.81
C LEU A 156 6.55 -25.08 6.78
N GLY A 157 5.77 -24.53 5.85
CA GLY A 157 4.90 -25.29 4.94
C GLY A 157 3.70 -26.00 5.61
N THR A 158 3.64 -25.98 6.95
CA THR A 158 2.69 -26.72 7.80
C THR A 158 2.59 -26.06 9.19
N SER A 159 1.75 -26.59 10.08
CA SER A 159 1.65 -26.11 11.47
C SER A 159 2.87 -26.52 12.31
N LEU A 160 3.22 -25.73 13.32
CA LEU A 160 4.33 -26.03 14.24
C LEU A 160 4.08 -27.34 14.99
N ALA A 161 2.83 -27.57 15.39
CA ALA A 161 2.41 -28.80 16.05
C ALA A 161 2.58 -30.05 15.16
N GLU A 162 2.51 -29.91 13.83
CA GLU A 162 2.75 -31.01 12.90
C GLU A 162 4.23 -31.16 12.54
N ALA A 163 4.96 -30.06 12.33
CA ALA A 163 6.41 -30.09 12.14
C ALA A 163 7.13 -30.81 13.30
N LEU A 164 6.76 -30.47 14.55
CA LEU A 164 7.29 -31.13 15.75
C LEU A 164 6.86 -32.61 15.88
N ARG A 165 5.70 -33.01 15.33
CA ARG A 165 5.27 -34.42 15.30
C ARG A 165 6.08 -35.24 14.30
N ARG A 166 6.28 -34.71 13.08
CA ARG A 166 7.08 -35.36 12.03
C ARG A 166 8.52 -35.61 12.52
N ASN A 167 9.08 -34.63 13.23
CA ASN A 167 10.47 -34.67 13.71
C ASN A 167 10.62 -35.23 15.15
N SER A 168 9.59 -35.89 15.68
CA SER A 168 9.54 -36.40 17.07
C SER A 168 10.60 -37.46 17.40
N GLY A 169 11.17 -38.14 16.40
CA GLY A 169 12.32 -39.05 16.58
C GLY A 169 13.61 -38.37 17.05
N LEU A 170 13.72 -37.04 16.89
CA LEU A 170 14.89 -36.26 17.27
C LEU A 170 14.78 -35.63 18.68
N MET A 171 13.61 -35.68 19.33
CA MET A 171 13.36 -34.92 20.58
C MET A 171 12.50 -35.65 21.63
N PRO A 172 12.99 -35.85 22.87
CA PRO A 172 12.19 -36.43 23.96
C PRO A 172 11.22 -35.40 24.58
N VAL A 173 10.18 -35.01 23.84
CA VAL A 173 9.18 -34.02 24.27
C VAL A 173 8.29 -34.60 25.39
N LYS A 174 8.57 -34.25 26.65
CA LYS A 174 7.72 -34.60 27.79
C LYS A 174 6.49 -33.71 27.87
N PHE A 175 5.32 -34.26 27.53
CA PHE A 175 4.01 -33.62 27.75
C PHE A 175 3.61 -33.64 29.23
N GLY A 176 4.30 -32.83 30.06
CA GLY A 176 4.09 -32.80 31.50
C GLY A 176 4.67 -31.57 32.21
N GLY A 177 4.00 -30.42 32.07
CA GLY A 177 4.33 -29.18 32.80
C GLY A 177 5.43 -28.33 32.16
N ARG A 178 5.04 -27.21 31.53
CA ARG A 178 5.88 -26.29 30.73
C ARG A 178 6.58 -26.98 29.55
N SER A 179 5.89 -27.01 28.41
CA SER A 179 6.49 -27.35 27.12
C SER A 179 7.48 -26.26 26.70
N THR A 180 8.78 -26.52 26.82
CA THR A 180 9.82 -25.72 26.16
C THR A 180 9.83 -26.06 24.67
N LEU A 181 9.41 -25.12 23.82
CA LEU A 181 9.59 -25.25 22.38
C LEU A 181 11.10 -25.24 22.06
N PRO A 182 11.57 -26.05 21.08
CA PRO A 182 12.95 -26.00 20.64
C PRO A 182 13.23 -24.68 19.90
N SER A 183 14.48 -24.19 19.96
CA SER A 183 14.93 -23.14 19.04
C SER A 183 14.90 -23.68 17.61
N PHE A 184 14.61 -22.83 16.63
CA PHE A 184 14.47 -23.26 15.23
C PHE A 184 15.74 -23.96 14.71
N SER A 185 16.92 -23.57 15.20
CA SER A 185 18.21 -24.22 14.86
C SER A 185 18.27 -25.72 15.19
N LEU A 186 17.38 -26.25 16.05
CA LEU A 186 17.30 -27.69 16.37
C LEU A 186 16.35 -28.48 15.46
N ILE A 187 15.61 -27.81 14.57
CA ILE A 187 14.72 -28.44 13.58
C ILE A 187 14.98 -28.00 12.13
N ARG A 188 15.89 -27.04 11.92
CA ARG A 188 16.23 -26.45 10.61
C ARG A 188 16.50 -27.52 9.55
N ASP A 189 17.36 -28.50 9.85
CA ASP A 189 17.79 -29.52 8.90
C ASP A 189 16.69 -30.54 8.56
N ALA A 190 15.56 -30.48 9.26
CA ALA A 190 14.37 -31.31 9.08
C ALA A 190 13.16 -30.48 8.61
N VAL A 191 13.40 -29.32 7.98
CA VAL A 191 12.43 -28.49 7.26
C VAL A 191 13.03 -28.13 5.90
N GLN A 192 12.32 -28.41 4.81
CA GLN A 192 12.76 -28.02 3.47
C GLN A 192 12.64 -26.49 3.32
N ILE A 193 13.74 -25.83 2.98
CA ILE A 193 13.79 -24.37 2.79
C ILE A 193 13.37 -24.05 1.35
N GLU A 194 12.06 -24.11 1.12
CA GLU A 194 11.42 -23.68 -0.14
C GLU A 194 11.10 -22.17 -0.11
N SER A 195 10.96 -21.53 -1.27
CA SER A 195 10.55 -20.12 -1.37
C SER A 195 9.04 -19.96 -1.12
N HIS A 196 8.68 -19.18 -0.10
CA HIS A 196 7.28 -18.98 0.31
C HIS A 196 6.82 -17.53 0.16
N ASP A 197 5.50 -17.31 0.10
CA ASP A 197 4.90 -15.97 0.06
C ASP A 197 4.70 -15.41 1.49
N ILE A 198 5.20 -14.20 1.74
CA ILE A 198 5.06 -13.48 3.02
C ILE A 198 4.48 -12.08 2.76
N THR A 199 3.26 -11.83 3.25
CA THR A 199 2.56 -10.55 3.14
C THR A 199 2.55 -9.79 4.47
N PHE A 200 3.01 -8.55 4.44
CA PHE A 200 2.86 -7.57 5.51
C PHE A 200 1.86 -6.51 5.08
N ASP A 201 0.67 -6.47 5.70
CA ASP A 201 -0.45 -5.63 5.29
C ASP A 201 -0.95 -4.73 6.45
N THR A 202 -0.45 -3.50 6.46
CA THR A 202 -0.81 -2.46 7.44
C THR A 202 -1.93 -1.53 6.94
N SER A 203 -2.57 -1.88 5.82
CA SER A 203 -3.65 -1.08 5.23
C SER A 203 -4.84 -0.95 6.16
N PHE A 204 -5.47 0.22 6.17
CA PHE A 204 -6.73 0.38 6.87
C PHE A 204 -7.84 -0.36 6.10
N PRO A 205 -8.65 -1.21 6.75
CA PRO A 205 -9.69 -1.96 6.07
C PRO A 205 -10.74 -1.01 5.49
N ALA A 206 -11.16 -1.24 4.24
CA ALA A 206 -12.32 -0.59 3.68
C ALA A 206 -13.57 -0.83 4.57
N PRO A 207 -14.49 0.15 4.70
CA PRO A 207 -15.72 0.00 5.47
C PRO A 207 -16.47 -1.25 5.00
N GLN A 208 -16.66 -2.22 5.89
CA GLN A 208 -17.49 -3.37 5.56
C GLN A 208 -18.93 -2.90 5.35
N PRO A 209 -19.61 -3.31 4.27
CA PRO A 209 -21.01 -2.98 4.10
C PRO A 209 -21.77 -3.54 5.31
N ALA A 210 -22.47 -2.66 6.03
CA ALA A 210 -23.12 -3.00 7.29
C ALA A 210 -23.98 -4.26 7.09
N LYS A 211 -23.64 -5.34 7.82
CA LYS A 211 -24.32 -6.63 7.68
C LYS A 211 -25.82 -6.40 7.89
N ARG A 212 -26.62 -6.56 6.83
CA ARG A 212 -28.08 -6.40 6.89
C ARG A 212 -28.58 -7.22 8.10
N PRO A 213 -29.31 -6.60 9.05
CA PRO A 213 -29.77 -7.31 10.23
C PRO A 213 -30.64 -8.49 9.76
N VAL A 214 -30.25 -9.70 10.16
CA VAL A 214 -30.89 -10.94 9.74
C VAL A 214 -32.38 -10.84 10.10
N HIS A 215 -33.22 -10.83 9.07
CA HIS A 215 -34.67 -10.82 9.24
C HIS A 215 -35.12 -12.16 9.80
N ASN A 216 -35.09 -12.30 11.13
CA ASN A 216 -35.92 -13.28 11.83
C ASN A 216 -37.39 -12.91 11.56
N PRO A 217 -38.17 -13.79 10.90
CA PRO A 217 -39.55 -13.47 10.56
C PRO A 217 -40.41 -13.47 11.83
N VAL A 218 -41.24 -12.44 11.96
CA VAL A 218 -42.35 -12.31 12.93
C VAL A 218 -41.93 -12.30 14.41
N ALA A 219 -41.46 -11.14 14.87
CA ALA A 219 -41.85 -10.63 16.18
C ALA A 219 -42.97 -9.60 15.98
N SER A 220 -44.02 -9.61 16.82
CA SER A 220 -45.19 -8.75 16.64
C SER A 220 -44.85 -7.27 16.81
N LEU A 221 -45.04 -6.46 15.75
CA LEU A 221 -44.93 -5.00 15.83
C LEU A 221 -45.98 -4.44 16.79
N ARG A 222 -45.56 -4.11 18.01
CA ARG A 222 -46.25 -3.11 18.83
C ARG A 222 -45.83 -1.71 18.34
N PRO A 223 -46.69 -0.68 18.43
CA PRO A 223 -46.27 0.69 18.17
C PRO A 223 -45.19 1.09 19.17
N ALA A 224 -43.95 1.29 18.69
CA ALA A 224 -42.91 1.91 19.50
C ALA A 224 -43.27 3.37 19.75
N ALA A 225 -43.00 3.87 20.96
CA ALA A 225 -43.16 5.29 21.24
C ALA A 225 -42.10 6.09 20.46
N TRP A 226 -42.43 7.31 20.06
CA TRP A 226 -41.56 8.19 19.25
C TRP A 226 -40.24 8.62 19.93
N ASN A 227 -39.96 8.13 21.15
CA ASN A 227 -38.81 8.51 21.97
C ASN A 227 -37.57 7.60 21.77
N GLU A 228 -37.67 6.50 21.01
CA GLU A 228 -36.55 5.55 20.82
C GLU A 228 -35.75 5.75 19.53
N LEU A 229 -36.12 6.72 18.68
CA LEU A 229 -35.25 7.20 17.59
C LEU A 229 -34.15 8.11 18.16
N GLN A 230 -33.14 7.50 18.78
CA GLN A 230 -31.90 8.22 19.06
C GLN A 230 -31.23 8.61 17.73
N PRO A 231 -30.93 9.91 17.49
CA PRO A 231 -30.13 10.29 16.35
C PRO A 231 -28.74 9.67 16.49
N VAL A 232 -28.19 9.13 15.41
CA VAL A 232 -26.80 8.67 15.38
C VAL A 232 -25.91 9.87 15.78
N PRO A 233 -25.09 9.77 16.84
CA PRO A 233 -24.38 10.93 17.35
C PRO A 233 -23.47 11.55 16.29
N VAL A 234 -23.65 12.85 16.03
CA VAL A 234 -22.65 13.64 15.30
C VAL A 234 -21.41 13.66 16.16
N GLN A 235 -20.36 12.94 15.75
CA GLN A 235 -19.13 12.85 16.51
C GLN A 235 -18.42 14.20 16.53
N ASP A 236 -18.22 14.75 17.73
CA ASP A 236 -17.24 15.80 17.95
C ASP A 236 -15.84 15.18 17.79
N CYS A 237 -15.20 15.49 16.66
CA CYS A 237 -13.89 14.94 16.30
C CYS A 237 -12.72 15.46 17.19
N SER A 238 -12.95 16.39 18.12
CA SER A 238 -11.90 16.99 18.96
C SER A 238 -11.13 16.00 19.84
N THR A 239 -11.70 14.84 20.16
CA THR A 239 -11.03 13.77 20.94
C THR A 239 -10.68 12.53 20.11
N GLY A 240 -10.76 12.61 18.77
CA GLY A 240 -10.49 11.52 17.85
C GLY A 240 -11.77 10.84 17.35
N CYS A 241 -12.11 11.08 16.08
CA CYS A 241 -13.23 10.43 15.41
C CYS A 241 -13.00 8.92 15.24
N ASP A 242 -14.08 8.15 15.10
CA ASP A 242 -14.01 6.85 14.45
C ASP A 242 -13.54 7.05 12.99
N LYS A 243 -12.53 6.26 12.59
CA LYS A 243 -11.92 6.31 11.25
C LYS A 243 -12.41 5.17 10.34
N SER A 244 -13.57 4.58 10.64
CA SER A 244 -14.14 3.46 9.90
C SER A 244 -14.48 3.73 8.42
N GLY A 245 -14.53 4.98 7.98
CA GLY A 245 -15.11 5.35 6.68
C GLY A 245 -16.62 5.12 6.61
N SER A 246 -17.33 5.13 7.75
CA SER A 246 -18.80 4.97 7.78
C SER A 246 -19.53 6.16 7.17
N ALA A 247 -20.65 5.90 6.50
CA ALA A 247 -21.48 6.92 5.87
C ALA A 247 -22.19 7.82 6.91
N GLY A 248 -22.41 9.08 6.55
CA GLY A 248 -23.11 10.06 7.39
C GLY A 248 -24.62 9.80 7.47
N SER A 249 -25.24 10.27 8.55
CA SER A 249 -26.68 10.11 8.79
C SER A 249 -27.53 10.87 7.77
N THR A 250 -28.57 10.24 7.23
CA THR A 250 -29.60 10.93 6.43
C THR A 250 -30.28 12.02 7.25
N GLY A 251 -30.48 13.20 6.64
CA GLY A 251 -31.19 14.31 7.26
C GLY A 251 -32.68 14.02 7.50
N SER A 252 -33.23 14.58 8.59
CA SER A 252 -34.64 14.38 8.96
C SER A 252 -35.59 14.92 7.89
N LEU A 253 -36.67 14.19 7.61
CA LEU A 253 -37.74 14.70 6.74
C LEU A 253 -38.37 15.96 7.33
N GLY A 254 -38.65 16.95 6.48
CA GLY A 254 -39.37 18.15 6.85
C GLY A 254 -40.83 17.83 7.19
N VAL A 255 -41.31 18.37 8.29
CA VAL A 255 -42.70 18.18 8.72
C VAL A 255 -43.64 18.89 7.73
N PHE A 256 -44.71 18.20 7.35
CA PHE A 256 -45.79 18.80 6.55
C PHE A 256 -46.31 20.07 7.22
N GLY A 257 -46.51 21.13 6.43
CA GLY A 257 -47.33 22.25 6.84
C GLY A 257 -48.71 21.71 7.20
N LEU A 258 -49.23 22.11 8.36
CA LEU A 258 -50.63 21.88 8.66
C LEU A 258 -51.46 22.57 7.56
N ALA A 259 -52.40 21.84 6.97
CA ALA A 259 -53.42 22.46 6.12
C ALA A 259 -54.03 23.63 6.89
N GLY A 260 -54.20 24.77 6.22
CA GLY A 260 -55.00 25.86 6.76
C GLY A 260 -56.39 25.28 6.97
N VAL A 261 -56.80 25.12 8.25
CA VAL A 261 -57.87 24.19 8.64
C VAL A 261 -59.03 24.32 7.66
N ALA A 262 -59.24 23.27 6.86
CA ALA A 262 -60.18 23.31 5.76
C ALA A 262 -61.56 23.65 6.34
N GLY A 263 -61.97 24.91 6.13
CA GLY A 263 -63.19 25.42 6.70
C GLY A 263 -64.33 24.55 6.22
N ILE A 264 -65.02 23.89 7.16
CA ILE A 264 -66.40 23.45 6.93
C ILE A 264 -67.09 24.72 6.45
N ALA A 265 -67.43 24.76 5.15
CA ALA A 265 -67.62 26.01 4.39
C ALA A 265 -68.36 27.04 5.25
N PRO A 266 -67.70 28.16 5.65
CA PRO A 266 -68.14 28.95 6.79
C PRO A 266 -69.63 29.24 6.69
N PRO A 267 -70.43 28.79 7.68
CA PRO A 267 -71.86 28.54 7.49
C PRO A 267 -72.50 29.81 6.98
N LYS A 268 -73.20 29.65 5.84
CA LYS A 268 -73.75 30.73 5.02
C LYS A 268 -74.13 31.93 5.89
N ALA A 269 -73.45 33.06 5.65
CA ALA A 269 -73.54 34.21 6.53
C ALA A 269 -74.99 34.63 6.75
N ALA A 270 -75.28 35.25 7.89
CA ALA A 270 -76.66 35.49 8.30
C ALA A 270 -77.45 36.22 7.19
N ASN A 271 -78.65 35.72 6.90
CA ASN A 271 -79.56 36.38 5.98
C ASN A 271 -79.99 37.74 6.57
N GLY A 272 -80.42 38.65 5.69
CA GLY A 272 -80.96 39.94 6.11
C GLY A 272 -82.18 39.84 7.03
N THR A 273 -82.63 40.97 7.55
CA THR A 273 -83.82 41.12 8.40
C THR A 273 -84.56 42.42 8.06
N CYS A 274 -85.79 42.62 8.53
CA CYS A 274 -86.48 43.90 8.31
C CYS A 274 -85.83 45.13 8.98
N ALA A 275 -84.85 44.95 9.87
CA ALA A 275 -84.03 46.04 10.41
C ALA A 275 -82.76 46.31 9.57
N HIS A 276 -82.19 45.26 8.97
CA HIS A 276 -81.00 45.30 8.11
C HIS A 276 -81.25 44.39 6.90
N PRO A 277 -81.81 44.88 5.80
CA PRO A 277 -82.38 44.02 4.75
C PRO A 277 -81.33 43.27 3.92
N ASN A 278 -80.12 43.81 3.77
CA ASN A 278 -79.04 43.14 3.04
C ASN A 278 -78.50 41.94 3.84
N GLY A 279 -78.12 40.87 3.13
CA GLY A 279 -77.41 39.75 3.73
C GLY A 279 -76.00 40.15 4.16
N PHE A 280 -75.44 39.45 5.15
CA PHE A 280 -74.05 39.66 5.57
C PHE A 280 -73.08 38.96 4.62
N ASN A 281 -71.87 39.52 4.46
CA ASN A 281 -70.82 38.89 3.65
C ASN A 281 -70.23 37.66 4.38
N GLY A 282 -69.71 36.70 3.61
CA GLY A 282 -69.11 35.48 4.14
C GLY A 282 -67.87 35.72 5.02
N ALA A 283 -67.48 34.73 5.83
CA ALA A 283 -66.24 34.79 6.61
C ALA A 283 -64.99 34.69 5.71
N PHE A 284 -63.90 35.35 6.11
CA PHE A 284 -62.61 35.23 5.43
C PHE A 284 -62.02 33.82 5.58
N ALA A 285 -61.39 33.32 4.52
CA ALA A 285 -60.60 32.10 4.57
C ALA A 285 -59.30 32.27 5.38
N HIS A 286 -58.73 31.15 5.83
CA HIS A 286 -57.41 31.08 6.43
C HIS A 286 -56.38 30.55 5.43
N PRO A 287 -55.16 31.10 5.40
CA PRO A 287 -54.10 30.58 4.55
C PRO A 287 -53.57 29.23 5.07
N GLY A 288 -53.02 28.44 4.14
CA GLY A 288 -52.27 27.23 4.46
C GLY A 288 -50.93 27.53 5.12
N THR A 289 -50.44 26.66 6.01
CA THR A 289 -49.12 26.87 6.63
C THR A 289 -48.00 26.34 5.74
N ASN A 290 -46.87 27.06 5.67
CA ASN A 290 -45.71 26.62 4.90
C ASN A 290 -45.14 25.30 5.43
N GLY A 291 -44.66 24.45 4.53
CA GLY A 291 -43.98 23.21 4.89
C GLY A 291 -42.64 23.48 5.57
N ALA A 292 -42.28 22.68 6.58
CA ALA A 292 -40.99 22.82 7.23
C ALA A 292 -39.86 22.29 6.33
N SER A 293 -38.69 22.93 6.39
CA SER A 293 -37.51 22.48 5.64
C SER A 293 -37.07 21.08 6.07
N GLY A 294 -36.50 20.33 5.13
CA GLY A 294 -35.78 19.10 5.45
C GLY A 294 -34.50 19.40 6.22
N GLY A 295 -34.12 18.50 7.13
CA GLY A 295 -32.85 18.58 7.85
C GLY A 295 -31.68 18.23 6.93
N ASN A 296 -30.51 18.84 7.18
CA ASN A 296 -29.31 18.54 6.40
C ASN A 296 -28.78 17.13 6.70
N GLY A 297 -28.10 16.53 5.73
CA GLY A 297 -27.38 15.27 5.92
C GLY A 297 -26.13 15.46 6.78
N GLY A 298 -25.81 14.45 7.59
CA GLY A 298 -24.58 14.41 8.38
C GLY A 298 -23.36 14.10 7.49
N SER A 299 -22.18 14.60 7.88
CA SER A 299 -20.93 14.28 7.18
C SER A 299 -20.56 12.80 7.30
N GLY A 300 -19.93 12.23 6.28
CA GLY A 300 -19.29 10.92 6.35
C GLY A 300 -18.06 10.95 7.25
N LEU A 301 -17.77 9.82 7.92
CA LEU A 301 -16.60 9.71 8.78
C LEU A 301 -15.31 9.62 7.96
N PRO A 302 -14.17 10.09 8.50
CA PRO A 302 -12.88 9.92 7.83
C PRO A 302 -12.51 8.43 7.68
N GLY A 303 -11.72 8.14 6.66
CA GLY A 303 -11.03 6.85 6.53
C GLY A 303 -9.77 6.82 7.37
N GLY A 304 -9.37 5.62 7.80
CA GLY A 304 -8.21 5.44 8.67
C GLY A 304 -6.88 5.43 7.93
N ASP A 305 -5.85 5.95 8.59
CA ASP A 305 -4.48 5.91 8.08
C ASP A 305 -3.94 4.47 8.14
N ALA A 306 -3.14 4.08 7.15
CA ALA A 306 -2.38 2.84 7.22
C ALA A 306 -1.17 2.97 8.15
N GLY A 307 -0.73 1.84 8.70
CA GLY A 307 0.50 1.78 9.50
C GLY A 307 1.76 1.93 8.63
N VAL A 308 2.86 2.37 9.25
CA VAL A 308 4.20 2.29 8.66
C VAL A 308 4.66 0.84 8.58
N ILE A 309 5.33 0.46 7.49
CA ILE A 309 6.09 -0.79 7.40
C ILE A 309 7.59 -0.45 7.36
N ASN A 310 8.36 -0.92 8.33
CA ASN A 310 9.83 -0.90 8.26
C ASN A 310 10.39 -2.32 8.41
N VAL A 311 10.92 -2.92 7.35
CA VAL A 311 11.46 -4.30 7.39
C VAL A 311 12.92 -4.32 6.97
N GLN A 312 13.78 -4.97 7.74
CA GLN A 312 15.16 -5.27 7.35
C GLN A 312 15.46 -6.75 7.48
N ILE A 313 15.75 -7.40 6.36
CA ILE A 313 16.07 -8.83 6.27
C ILE A 313 17.56 -8.99 5.91
N GLU A 314 18.21 -9.98 6.52
CA GLU A 314 19.63 -10.29 6.36
C GLU A 314 19.81 -11.48 5.40
N GLU A 315 20.96 -11.57 4.74
CA GLU A 315 21.21 -12.58 3.70
C GLU A 315 21.56 -13.97 4.26
N PRO A 316 21.22 -15.09 3.58
CA PRO A 316 20.44 -15.19 2.33
C PRO A 316 18.98 -15.58 2.58
N ASP A 317 18.03 -14.82 2.03
CA ASP A 317 16.57 -15.08 2.17
C ASP A 317 15.92 -15.26 0.79
N LEU A 318 15.21 -16.38 0.62
CA LEU A 318 14.58 -16.83 -0.63
C LEU A 318 13.06 -16.57 -0.69
N ASN A 319 12.47 -15.94 0.33
CA ASN A 319 11.02 -15.72 0.38
C ASN A 319 10.57 -14.56 -0.52
N ARG A 320 9.32 -14.62 -0.95
CA ARG A 320 8.67 -13.62 -1.79
C ARG A 320 7.85 -12.68 -0.94
N TYR A 321 8.23 -11.41 -0.91
CA TYR A 321 7.66 -10.45 0.04
C TYR A 321 6.65 -9.51 -0.60
N SER A 322 5.47 -9.37 0.01
CA SER A 322 4.46 -8.38 -0.38
C SER A 322 4.22 -7.39 0.75
N PHE A 323 4.24 -6.09 0.45
CA PHE A 323 4.13 -5.01 1.43
C PHE A 323 2.98 -4.09 1.04
N ILE A 324 1.98 -3.95 1.91
CA ILE A 324 0.70 -3.29 1.59
C ILE A 324 0.37 -2.30 2.72
N ALA A 325 0.17 -1.02 2.39
CA ALA A 325 -0.01 0.05 3.38
C ALA A 325 -0.96 1.15 2.85
N ASN A 326 -2.20 0.77 2.54
CA ASN A 326 -3.17 1.65 1.86
C ASN A 326 -4.13 2.32 2.83
N GLY A 327 -4.30 3.63 2.68
CA GLY A 327 -5.24 4.42 3.48
C GLY A 327 -6.69 4.01 3.23
N GLY A 328 -7.51 4.00 4.28
CA GLY A 328 -8.93 3.68 4.20
C GLY A 328 -9.70 4.78 3.48
N PRO A 329 -10.73 4.45 2.69
CA PRO A 329 -11.57 5.45 2.03
C PRO A 329 -12.43 6.19 3.06
N GLY A 330 -12.71 7.47 2.78
CA GLY A 330 -13.66 8.26 3.55
C GLY A 330 -15.11 7.83 3.30
N GLY A 331 -15.96 8.00 4.31
CA GLY A 331 -17.38 7.64 4.22
C GLY A 331 -18.19 8.61 3.36
N GLN A 332 -19.24 8.11 2.71
CA GLN A 332 -20.17 8.94 1.94
C GLN A 332 -20.95 9.90 2.87
N GLY A 333 -21.16 11.13 2.44
CA GLY A 333 -22.03 12.08 3.14
C GLY A 333 -23.50 11.61 3.14
N GLY A 334 -24.21 11.84 4.24
CA GLY A 334 -25.63 11.53 4.35
C GLY A 334 -26.46 12.38 3.39
N ALA A 335 -27.50 11.80 2.78
CA ALA A 335 -28.44 12.57 1.96
C ALA A 335 -29.25 13.55 2.81
N GLY A 336 -29.57 14.72 2.24
CA GLY A 336 -30.45 15.71 2.88
C GLY A 336 -31.91 15.25 2.92
N GLY A 337 -32.64 15.68 3.94
CA GLY A 337 -34.05 15.35 4.13
C GLY A 337 -34.95 16.03 3.09
N VAL A 338 -36.01 15.34 2.67
CA VAL A 338 -37.05 15.93 1.80
C VAL A 338 -37.79 17.03 2.57
N GLY A 339 -38.06 18.17 1.93
CA GLY A 339 -38.85 19.25 2.51
C GLY A 339 -40.33 18.87 2.69
N GLY A 340 -40.95 19.32 3.78
CA GLY A 340 -42.37 19.09 4.02
C GLY A 340 -43.24 19.79 2.98
N ALA A 341 -44.37 19.19 2.58
CA ALA A 341 -45.30 19.89 1.70
C ALA A 341 -45.98 21.05 2.43
N GLY A 342 -46.31 22.13 1.71
CA GLY A 342 -47.15 23.21 2.23
C GLY A 342 -48.60 22.76 2.41
N GLY A 343 -49.27 23.30 3.41
CA GLY A 343 -50.69 23.03 3.66
C GLY A 343 -51.59 23.71 2.63
N ASP A 344 -52.70 23.07 2.27
CA ASP A 344 -53.72 23.66 1.42
C ASP A 344 -54.35 24.91 2.09
N GLY A 345 -54.85 25.85 1.28
CA GLY A 345 -55.61 27.01 1.75
C GLY A 345 -57.08 26.65 2.01
N SER A 346 -57.74 27.31 2.97
CA SER A 346 -59.13 27.00 3.31
C SER A 346 -60.13 27.60 2.32
N SER A 347 -61.34 27.04 2.25
CA SER A 347 -62.44 27.67 1.50
C SER A 347 -62.88 28.99 2.15
N GLY A 348 -63.30 29.95 1.31
CA GLY A 348 -63.96 31.19 1.74
C GLY A 348 -65.42 30.96 2.15
N GLY A 349 -65.98 31.86 2.95
CA GLY A 349 -67.37 31.78 3.40
C GLY A 349 -68.40 32.21 2.36
N ASP A 350 -69.55 31.56 2.37
CA ASP A 350 -70.72 31.90 1.55
C ASP A 350 -71.42 33.16 2.10
N GLY A 351 -71.90 34.01 1.20
CA GLY A 351 -72.70 35.18 1.58
C GLY A 351 -74.12 34.83 2.02
N GLY A 352 -74.73 35.69 2.85
CA GLY A 352 -76.13 35.55 3.28
C GLY A 352 -77.14 36.07 2.26
N ASP A 353 -78.32 35.46 2.17
CA ASP A 353 -79.38 36.00 1.31
C ASP A 353 -79.89 37.34 1.86
N GLY A 354 -80.32 38.22 0.96
CA GLY A 354 -81.10 39.39 1.35
C GLY A 354 -82.46 38.99 1.97
N PHE A 355 -83.16 39.96 2.55
CA PHE A 355 -84.52 39.79 3.04
C PHE A 355 -85.48 40.81 2.38
N ALA A 356 -86.71 40.39 2.07
CA ALA A 356 -87.74 41.23 1.48
C ALA A 356 -88.79 41.66 2.52
N CYS A 357 -88.89 42.97 2.78
CA CYS A 357 -89.87 43.53 3.74
C CYS A 357 -90.69 44.65 3.10
N GLY A 358 -91.95 44.35 2.75
CA GLY A 358 -92.98 45.33 2.39
C GLY A 358 -92.69 46.15 1.12
N CYS A 359 -91.82 47.15 1.24
CA CYS A 359 -91.42 48.09 0.19
C CYS A 359 -89.89 48.29 0.10
N THR A 360 -89.06 47.41 0.67
CA THR A 360 -87.59 47.46 0.50
C THR A 360 -87.02 46.05 0.35
N LEU A 361 -86.15 45.87 -0.65
CA LEU A 361 -85.49 44.60 -0.98
C LEU A 361 -84.03 44.64 -0.53
N GLY A 362 -83.58 43.60 0.15
CA GLY A 362 -82.17 43.38 0.43
C GLY A 362 -81.40 42.81 -0.75
N THR A 363 -80.15 43.24 -0.90
CA THR A 363 -79.16 42.52 -1.74
C THR A 363 -78.67 41.26 -1.03
N GLY A 364 -78.19 40.29 -1.80
CA GLY A 364 -77.35 39.23 -1.24
C GLY A 364 -76.03 39.80 -0.70
N GLY A 365 -75.47 39.16 0.31
CA GLY A 365 -74.10 39.41 0.77
C GLY A 365 -73.07 38.73 -0.13
N ASP A 366 -71.88 39.31 -0.24
CA ASP A 366 -70.80 38.77 -1.06
C ASP A 366 -70.16 37.53 -0.41
N ALA A 367 -69.69 36.60 -1.25
CA ALA A 367 -68.78 35.56 -0.81
C ALA A 367 -67.39 36.10 -0.56
N ASN A 368 -66.65 35.42 0.31
CA ASN A 368 -65.25 35.74 0.56
C ASN A 368 -64.30 34.85 -0.25
N GLY A 369 -63.07 35.36 -0.47
CA GLY A 369 -62.04 34.69 -1.25
C GLY A 369 -61.53 33.41 -0.60
N GLY A 370 -61.00 32.51 -1.43
CA GLY A 370 -60.30 31.32 -0.95
C GLY A 370 -58.94 31.67 -0.33
N GLY A 371 -58.49 30.87 0.63
CA GLY A 371 -57.21 31.07 1.31
C GLY A 371 -56.03 30.78 0.39
N GLU A 372 -54.99 31.60 0.47
CA GLU A 372 -53.69 31.31 -0.13
C GLU A 372 -53.10 30.02 0.48
N ALA A 373 -52.46 29.19 -0.33
CA ALA A 373 -51.87 27.94 0.15
C ALA A 373 -50.43 28.12 0.62
N GLY A 374 -49.99 27.28 1.55
CA GLY A 374 -48.62 27.31 2.06
C GLY A 374 -47.60 26.89 1.00
N HIS A 375 -46.45 27.55 0.96
CA HIS A 375 -45.32 27.15 0.14
C HIS A 375 -44.70 25.85 0.66
N GLY A 376 -44.09 25.06 -0.23
CA GLY A 376 -43.35 23.86 0.14
C GLY A 376 -42.04 24.18 0.88
N GLY A 377 -41.69 23.37 1.87
CA GLY A 377 -40.43 23.50 2.60
C GLY A 377 -39.23 23.21 1.71
N ARG A 378 -38.11 23.93 1.90
CA ARG A 378 -36.87 23.66 1.18
C ARG A 378 -36.32 22.28 1.58
N GLY A 379 -35.79 21.52 0.64
CA GLY A 379 -35.06 20.29 0.94
C GLY A 379 -33.75 20.57 1.69
N GLY A 380 -33.36 19.68 2.60
CA GLY A 380 -32.11 19.80 3.35
C GLY A 380 -30.89 19.62 2.45
N ASP A 381 -29.80 20.33 2.75
CA ASP A 381 -28.54 20.17 2.03
C ASP A 381 -27.87 18.83 2.38
N GLY A 382 -27.19 18.20 1.42
CA GLY A 382 -26.48 16.94 1.61
C GLY A 382 -25.21 17.11 2.47
N GLY A 383 -24.89 16.10 3.27
CA GLY A 383 -23.70 16.10 4.11
C GLY A 383 -22.40 15.99 3.29
N SER A 384 -21.29 16.49 3.82
CA SER A 384 -19.99 16.34 3.15
C SER A 384 -19.50 14.89 3.19
N GLY A 385 -18.76 14.47 2.18
CA GLY A 385 -17.98 13.23 2.25
C GLY A 385 -16.89 13.33 3.32
N GLY A 386 -16.55 12.19 3.93
CA GLY A 386 -15.43 12.07 4.85
C GLY A 386 -14.09 12.10 4.11
N ALA A 387 -13.05 12.63 4.74
CA ALA A 387 -11.70 12.61 4.15
C ALA A 387 -11.13 11.19 4.10
N GLY A 388 -10.37 10.84 3.07
CA GLY A 388 -9.63 9.59 2.99
C GLY A 388 -8.43 9.56 3.94
N GLY A 389 -8.11 8.38 4.46
CA GLY A 389 -6.94 8.17 5.32
C GLY A 389 -5.63 8.23 4.55
N ASN A 390 -4.53 8.54 5.22
CA ASN A 390 -3.22 8.60 4.59
C ASN A 390 -2.65 7.18 4.32
N GLY A 391 -1.91 7.05 3.22
CA GLY A 391 -1.11 5.86 2.93
C GLY A 391 0.10 5.77 3.86
N GLY A 392 0.46 4.55 4.25
CA GLY A 392 1.57 4.30 5.17
C GLY A 392 2.90 4.27 4.43
N SER A 393 3.96 4.80 5.04
CA SER A 393 5.30 4.66 4.46
C SER A 393 5.81 3.22 4.58
N ILE A 394 6.37 2.71 3.49
CA ILE A 394 6.97 1.39 3.36
C ILE A 394 8.48 1.58 3.14
N THR A 395 9.30 1.26 4.15
CA THR A 395 10.76 1.17 3.99
C THR A 395 11.21 -0.28 4.16
N VAL A 396 11.84 -0.85 3.14
CA VAL A 396 12.25 -2.26 3.15
C VAL A 396 13.71 -2.36 2.72
N SER A 397 14.48 -3.17 3.44
CA SER A 397 15.86 -3.51 3.12
C SER A 397 16.01 -5.03 3.02
N LEU A 398 16.38 -5.53 1.83
CA LEU A 398 16.39 -6.96 1.49
C LEU A 398 17.78 -7.42 1.00
N PRO A 399 18.09 -8.73 1.07
CA PRO A 399 19.20 -9.33 0.33
C PRO A 399 19.14 -9.02 -1.17
N ALA A 400 20.29 -8.95 -1.83
CA ALA A 400 20.32 -8.90 -3.29
C ALA A 400 19.88 -10.23 -3.92
N GLY A 401 20.11 -11.35 -3.23
CA GLY A 401 19.59 -12.67 -3.64
C GLY A 401 18.06 -12.76 -3.72
N SER A 402 17.32 -11.85 -3.08
CA SER A 402 15.86 -11.80 -3.16
C SER A 402 15.34 -11.15 -4.47
N ALA A 403 16.22 -10.63 -5.33
CA ALA A 403 15.85 -9.93 -6.56
C ALA A 403 15.16 -10.82 -7.62
N GLY A 404 15.34 -12.14 -7.57
CA GLY A 404 14.66 -13.08 -8.48
C GLY A 404 13.20 -13.40 -8.12
N ALA A 405 12.67 -12.91 -6.98
CA ALA A 405 11.52 -13.53 -6.33
C ALA A 405 10.40 -12.56 -5.87
N ASN A 406 9.81 -11.81 -6.81
CA ASN A 406 8.51 -11.11 -6.66
C ASN A 406 8.31 -10.23 -5.41
N THR A 407 9.26 -9.36 -5.09
CA THR A 407 9.07 -8.34 -4.05
C THR A 407 8.05 -7.29 -4.52
N SER A 408 6.89 -7.22 -3.87
CA SER A 408 5.73 -6.45 -4.36
C SER A 408 5.21 -5.43 -3.33
N SER A 409 5.61 -4.16 -3.48
CA SER A 409 5.12 -3.04 -2.67
C SER A 409 3.80 -2.48 -3.21
N PHE A 410 2.68 -3.14 -2.87
CA PHE A 410 1.33 -2.69 -3.21
C PHE A 410 0.77 -1.67 -2.20
N GLY A 411 1.50 -0.59 -1.89
CA GLY A 411 0.88 0.48 -1.13
C GLY A 411 1.67 1.75 -0.86
N GLY A 412 1.27 2.43 0.21
CA GLY A 412 1.54 3.86 0.38
C GLY A 412 0.54 4.75 -0.36
N THR A 413 -0.55 4.21 -0.93
CA THR A 413 -1.57 5.05 -1.57
C THR A 413 -2.53 5.64 -0.54
N ALA A 414 -2.95 6.88 -0.79
CA ALA A 414 -4.02 7.53 -0.08
C ALA A 414 -5.35 6.79 -0.23
N GLY A 415 -6.16 6.78 0.82
CA GLY A 415 -7.58 6.53 0.70
C GLY A 415 -8.25 7.65 -0.10
N GLY A 416 -9.21 7.29 -0.95
CA GLY A 416 -10.08 8.25 -1.61
C GLY A 416 -10.99 8.96 -0.61
N GLY A 417 -11.27 10.24 -0.82
CA GLY A 417 -12.33 10.93 -0.10
C GLY A 417 -13.70 10.34 -0.44
N GLY A 418 -14.61 10.29 0.53
CA GLY A 418 -15.97 9.82 0.31
C GLY A 418 -16.76 10.80 -0.57
N GLU A 419 -17.75 10.30 -1.30
CA GLU A 419 -18.66 11.16 -2.06
C GLU A 419 -19.51 12.05 -1.13
N GLY A 420 -19.90 13.22 -1.61
CA GLY A 420 -20.87 14.07 -0.91
C GLY A 420 -22.28 13.48 -0.98
N GLY A 421 -23.09 13.71 0.06
CA GLY A 421 -24.48 13.30 0.09
C GLY A 421 -25.33 14.11 -0.89
N LEU A 422 -26.37 13.48 -1.46
CA LEU A 422 -27.32 14.18 -2.33
C LEU A 422 -28.17 15.17 -1.53
N GLY A 423 -28.48 16.33 -2.13
CA GLY A 423 -29.45 17.26 -1.57
C GLY A 423 -30.87 16.67 -1.56
N GLY A 424 -31.64 16.94 -0.51
CA GLY A 424 -33.03 16.51 -0.41
C GLY A 424 -33.91 17.29 -1.40
N THR A 425 -34.96 16.66 -1.93
CA THR A 425 -35.93 17.36 -2.78
C THR A 425 -36.77 18.35 -1.96
N GLY A 426 -37.12 19.49 -2.54
CA GLY A 426 -38.10 20.39 -1.92
C GLY A 426 -39.50 19.79 -1.81
N GLY A 427 -40.27 20.27 -0.83
CA GLY A 427 -41.67 19.89 -0.66
C GLY A 427 -42.56 20.48 -1.75
N ARG A 428 -43.71 19.85 -2.01
CA ARG A 428 -44.74 20.44 -2.88
C ARG A 428 -45.40 21.63 -2.17
N GLY A 429 -45.76 22.68 -2.89
CA GLY A 429 -46.66 23.70 -2.35
C GLY A 429 -48.09 23.19 -2.23
N GLY A 430 -48.88 23.84 -1.38
CA GLY A 430 -50.27 23.49 -1.14
C GLY A 430 -51.22 23.92 -2.26
N SER A 431 -52.40 23.32 -2.26
CA SER A 431 -53.50 23.62 -3.19
C SER A 431 -54.25 24.88 -2.76
N PRO A 432 -54.64 25.76 -3.69
CA PRO A 432 -55.36 27.00 -3.39
C PRO A 432 -56.75 26.73 -2.79
N GLY A 433 -57.15 27.54 -1.81
CA GLY A 433 -58.51 27.51 -1.27
C GLY A 433 -59.55 27.93 -2.30
N THR A 434 -60.74 27.32 -2.25
CA THR A 434 -61.87 27.69 -3.11
C THR A 434 -62.55 28.98 -2.60
N PRO A 435 -63.10 29.84 -3.46
CA PRO A 435 -63.97 30.92 -3.00
C PRO A 435 -65.28 30.36 -2.44
N GLY A 436 -65.96 31.16 -1.62
CA GLY A 436 -67.36 30.89 -1.25
C GLY A 436 -68.34 31.20 -2.38
N ILE A 437 -69.60 30.84 -2.19
CA ILE A 437 -70.71 31.07 -3.12
C ILE A 437 -71.45 32.37 -2.76
N GLY A 438 -71.58 33.27 -3.73
CA GLY A 438 -72.30 34.54 -3.58
C GLY A 438 -73.81 34.31 -3.46
N ALA A 439 -74.47 35.06 -2.58
CA ALA A 439 -75.88 34.84 -2.28
C ALA A 439 -76.82 35.31 -3.40
N LEU A 440 -78.01 34.72 -3.48
CA LEU A 440 -79.05 35.19 -4.39
C LEU A 440 -79.79 36.39 -3.77
N GLY A 441 -80.17 37.35 -4.63
CA GLY A 441 -81.11 38.40 -4.26
C GLY A 441 -82.52 37.83 -4.02
N CYS A 442 -83.32 38.51 -3.21
CA CYS A 442 -84.65 38.04 -2.79
C CYS A 442 -85.63 37.71 -3.93
N ASN A 443 -85.41 38.29 -5.11
CA ASN A 443 -86.16 38.08 -6.34
C ASN A 443 -85.27 38.48 -7.54
N SER A 444 -85.79 38.36 -8.76
CA SER A 444 -85.10 38.70 -10.01
C SER A 444 -84.82 40.20 -10.25
N GLN A 445 -85.09 41.07 -9.26
CA GLN A 445 -84.78 42.51 -9.30
C GLN A 445 -83.75 42.95 -8.25
N ALA A 446 -83.36 42.06 -7.33
CA ALA A 446 -82.34 42.32 -6.33
C ALA A 446 -80.98 41.76 -6.81
N ASN A 447 -79.91 42.56 -6.69
CA ASN A 447 -78.56 42.10 -7.00
C ASN A 447 -78.16 40.96 -6.04
N GLY A 448 -77.64 39.87 -6.60
CA GLY A 448 -76.93 38.84 -5.85
C GLY A 448 -75.54 39.31 -5.43
N GLY A 449 -74.97 38.62 -4.45
CA GLY A 449 -73.61 38.88 -3.97
C GLY A 449 -72.54 38.39 -4.94
N PHE A 450 -71.37 39.02 -4.90
CA PHE A 450 -70.23 38.67 -5.74
C PHE A 450 -69.62 37.30 -5.35
N ILE A 451 -69.07 36.59 -6.33
CA ILE A 451 -68.23 35.40 -6.11
C ILE A 451 -66.78 35.84 -6.18
N ALA A 452 -66.07 35.72 -5.05
CA ALA A 452 -64.67 36.12 -4.95
C ALA A 452 -63.71 35.16 -5.71
N SER A 453 -62.44 35.54 -5.79
CA SER A 453 -61.40 34.70 -6.40
C SER A 453 -61.00 33.51 -5.52
N PRO A 454 -60.56 32.38 -6.11
CA PRO A 454 -59.75 31.39 -5.40
C PRO A 454 -58.47 31.99 -4.82
N GLY A 455 -57.89 31.32 -3.83
CA GLY A 455 -56.55 31.68 -3.33
C GLY A 455 -55.46 31.38 -4.36
N MET A 456 -54.22 31.79 -4.07
CA MET A 456 -53.05 31.39 -4.85
C MET A 456 -52.51 30.03 -4.40
N SER A 457 -52.03 29.22 -5.36
CA SER A 457 -51.30 27.98 -5.08
C SER A 457 -49.96 28.30 -4.40
N GLY A 458 -49.51 27.43 -3.50
CA GLY A 458 -48.18 27.57 -2.91
C GLY A 458 -47.10 27.16 -3.90
N ASP A 459 -45.98 27.88 -3.92
CA ASP A 459 -44.82 27.44 -4.71
C ASP A 459 -44.21 26.15 -4.13
N PRO A 460 -43.68 25.24 -4.97
CA PRO A 460 -42.81 24.18 -4.51
C PRO A 460 -41.56 24.73 -3.82
N GLY A 461 -41.12 24.07 -2.76
CA GLY A 461 -39.84 24.36 -2.13
C GLY A 461 -38.68 24.05 -3.07
N ALA A 462 -37.58 24.80 -2.95
CA ALA A 462 -36.34 24.46 -3.64
C ALA A 462 -35.72 23.17 -3.07
N SER A 463 -35.00 22.41 -3.89
CA SER A 463 -34.15 21.32 -3.40
C SER A 463 -32.97 21.84 -2.58
N GLY A 464 -32.42 20.97 -1.73
CA GLY A 464 -31.10 21.15 -1.17
C GLY A 464 -30.00 20.95 -2.21
N ASN A 465 -28.82 21.48 -1.92
CA ASN A 465 -27.59 21.25 -2.67
C ASN A 465 -27.00 19.90 -2.26
N SER A 466 -26.28 19.24 -3.16
CA SER A 466 -25.42 18.12 -2.78
C SER A 466 -24.23 18.61 -1.96
N GLY A 467 -23.80 17.81 -0.99
CA GLY A 467 -22.61 18.08 -0.21
C GLY A 467 -21.33 17.96 -1.05
N PRO A 468 -20.21 18.59 -0.64
CA PRO A 468 -18.92 18.38 -1.27
C PRO A 468 -18.39 16.97 -0.99
N ALA A 469 -17.62 16.41 -1.93
CA ALA A 469 -16.82 15.22 -1.67
C ALA A 469 -15.72 15.51 -0.63
N GLY A 470 -15.30 14.48 0.10
CA GLY A 470 -14.18 14.57 1.02
C GLY A 470 -12.85 14.74 0.29
N ALA A 471 -11.84 15.27 0.96
CA ALA A 471 -10.49 15.28 0.43
C ALA A 471 -9.89 13.86 0.41
N ASN A 472 -9.10 13.53 -0.61
CA ASN A 472 -8.25 12.34 -0.57
C ASN A 472 -7.20 12.49 0.56
N GLY A 473 -6.73 11.36 1.10
CA GLY A 473 -5.56 11.34 1.97
C GLY A 473 -4.27 11.73 1.22
N LYS A 474 -3.14 11.71 1.93
CA LYS A 474 -1.81 11.82 1.31
C LYS A 474 -1.24 10.42 1.05
N ASN A 475 -0.44 10.31 0.00
CA ASN A 475 0.38 9.12 -0.21
C ASN A 475 1.52 9.08 0.81
N GLY A 476 1.86 7.87 1.28
CA GLY A 476 3.09 7.57 1.99
C GLY A 476 4.28 7.42 1.03
N THR A 477 5.47 7.21 1.59
CA THR A 477 6.70 6.96 0.82
C THR A 477 6.98 5.47 0.68
N VAL A 478 7.35 5.01 -0.51
CA VAL A 478 7.86 3.64 -0.74
C VAL A 478 9.35 3.72 -1.04
N SER A 479 10.17 2.99 -0.28
CA SER A 479 11.60 2.88 -0.48
C SER A 479 12.03 1.42 -0.26
N VAL A 480 12.50 0.76 -1.32
CA VAL A 480 12.98 -0.63 -1.28
C VAL A 480 14.46 -0.62 -1.65
N THR A 481 15.31 -1.04 -0.71
CA THR A 481 16.77 -1.08 -0.87
C THR A 481 17.22 -2.54 -0.92
N PHE A 482 17.67 -2.98 -2.09
CA PHE A 482 18.36 -4.27 -2.23
C PHE A 482 19.82 -4.09 -1.82
N ARG A 483 20.23 -4.81 -0.78
CA ARG A 483 21.58 -4.77 -0.23
C ARG A 483 22.41 -5.83 -0.93
N SER A 484 23.27 -5.40 -1.85
CA SER A 484 24.33 -6.26 -2.37
C SER A 484 25.21 -6.79 -1.23
N PRO A 485 25.67 -8.05 -1.27
CA PRO A 485 26.66 -8.56 -0.34
C PRO A 485 27.86 -7.61 -0.30
N SER A 486 28.21 -7.12 0.89
CA SER A 486 28.71 -5.75 1.08
C SER A 486 30.08 -5.44 0.44
N SER A 487 30.07 -5.05 -0.83
CA SER A 487 31.17 -4.39 -1.55
C SER A 487 31.21 -2.89 -1.20
N GLY A 488 31.84 -2.57 -0.06
CA GLY A 488 31.80 -1.21 0.48
C GLY A 488 32.44 -0.13 -0.40
N GLY A 489 31.61 0.74 -0.97
CA GLY A 489 31.89 2.14 -1.33
C GLY A 489 31.94 2.50 -2.82
N GLY A 490 31.11 3.45 -3.27
CA GLY A 490 31.40 4.18 -4.53
C GLY A 490 30.28 4.71 -5.44
N GLY A 491 29.17 5.25 -4.93
CA GLY A 491 28.20 6.02 -5.77
C GLY A 491 27.42 5.19 -6.81
N PRO A 492 26.66 5.86 -7.71
CA PRO A 492 25.97 5.20 -8.82
C PRO A 492 26.96 4.89 -9.94
N ALA A 493 27.64 3.74 -9.84
CA ALA A 493 28.43 3.22 -10.95
C ALA A 493 27.52 2.97 -12.16
N GLY A 494 27.94 3.45 -13.33
CA GLY A 494 27.35 3.04 -14.60
C GLY A 494 27.56 1.53 -14.82
N ASP A 495 26.79 0.97 -15.77
CA ASP A 495 26.75 -0.45 -16.06
C ASP A 495 28.14 -1.12 -16.05
N PRO A 496 28.41 -2.08 -15.14
CA PRO A 496 29.73 -2.68 -14.96
C PRO A 496 30.10 -3.73 -16.02
N CYS A 497 29.30 -3.89 -17.08
CA CYS A 497 29.72 -4.55 -18.32
C CYS A 497 29.91 -3.53 -19.47
N LEU A 498 29.06 -2.50 -19.59
CA LEU A 498 29.12 -1.56 -20.72
C LEU A 498 30.13 -0.41 -20.52
N GLY A 499 30.45 -0.07 -19.27
CA GLY A 499 31.37 1.01 -18.93
C GLY A 499 30.79 2.42 -19.04
N SER A 500 31.36 3.35 -18.28
CA SER A 500 31.02 4.77 -18.39
C SER A 500 31.62 5.36 -19.67
N ALA A 501 30.76 5.84 -20.58
CA ALA A 501 31.15 6.63 -21.74
C ALA A 501 31.64 8.04 -21.34
N ASP A 502 32.76 8.10 -20.62
CA ASP A 502 33.46 9.34 -20.25
C ASP A 502 34.56 9.64 -21.29
N PRO A 503 34.39 10.68 -22.13
CA PRO A 503 35.35 11.04 -23.17
C PRO A 503 36.63 11.73 -22.63
N SER A 504 36.82 11.80 -21.31
CA SER A 504 38.02 12.39 -20.68
C SER A 504 39.09 11.38 -20.24
N LEU A 505 38.82 10.07 -20.34
CA LEU A 505 39.78 9.02 -20.01
C LEU A 505 40.66 8.60 -21.21
N PRO A 506 41.94 8.26 -21.01
CA PRO A 506 42.84 7.85 -22.09
C PRO A 506 42.47 6.48 -22.68
N PRO A 507 42.87 6.16 -23.93
CA PRO A 507 42.37 4.98 -24.66
C PRO A 507 42.74 3.61 -24.08
N ASP A 508 43.73 3.55 -23.19
CA ASP A 508 44.35 2.29 -22.76
C ASP A 508 43.78 1.78 -21.42
N GLY A 509 42.79 0.88 -21.52
CA GLY A 509 42.85 -0.33 -20.70
C GLY A 509 41.83 -0.56 -19.57
N ASN A 510 40.67 0.10 -19.50
CA ASN A 510 39.62 -0.32 -18.55
C ASN A 510 38.16 -0.18 -19.04
N LEU A 511 37.80 -0.96 -20.06
CA LEU A 511 36.41 -1.42 -20.20
C LEU A 511 36.14 -2.43 -19.05
N PRO A 512 35.09 -2.24 -18.24
CA PRO A 512 34.74 -3.21 -17.20
C PRO A 512 34.03 -4.37 -17.90
N LEU A 513 34.68 -5.53 -17.95
CA LEU A 513 34.20 -6.67 -18.73
C LEU A 513 33.66 -7.77 -17.81
N CYS A 514 32.72 -8.56 -18.34
CA CYS A 514 31.99 -9.59 -17.62
C CYS A 514 32.43 -10.96 -18.15
N SER A 515 32.78 -11.89 -17.26
CA SER A 515 33.45 -13.14 -17.63
C SER A 515 32.76 -14.40 -17.13
N PRO A 516 32.88 -15.49 -17.91
CA PRO A 516 32.83 -16.85 -17.40
C PRO A 516 34.07 -17.68 -17.80
N ILE A 517 34.21 -18.85 -17.18
CA ILE A 517 35.12 -19.90 -17.60
C ILE A 517 34.54 -20.61 -18.82
N ILE A 518 35.34 -20.66 -19.87
CA ILE A 518 35.07 -21.42 -21.09
C ILE A 518 36.12 -22.55 -21.18
N VAL A 519 35.65 -23.74 -21.55
CA VAL A 519 36.45 -24.96 -21.75
C VAL A 519 36.40 -25.34 -23.22
N ASP A 520 37.58 -25.54 -23.83
CA ASP A 520 37.70 -26.20 -25.12
C ASP A 520 37.56 -27.73 -24.91
N THR A 521 36.43 -28.30 -25.33
CA THR A 521 36.18 -29.74 -25.13
C THR A 521 36.80 -30.59 -26.24
N THR A 522 36.83 -30.06 -27.48
CA THR A 522 37.26 -30.77 -28.70
C THR A 522 38.77 -30.75 -28.90
N GLY A 523 39.47 -29.72 -28.40
CA GLY A 523 40.88 -29.47 -28.68
C GLY A 523 41.12 -28.68 -29.97
N GLU A 524 40.07 -28.10 -30.57
CA GLU A 524 40.16 -27.27 -31.78
C GLU A 524 40.51 -25.79 -31.47
N GLY A 525 40.61 -25.44 -30.18
CA GLY A 525 40.81 -24.08 -29.72
C GLY A 525 39.49 -23.31 -29.54
N PHE A 526 39.64 -22.03 -29.20
CA PHE A 526 38.50 -21.18 -28.85
C PHE A 526 38.02 -20.35 -30.04
N ARG A 527 36.75 -20.54 -30.41
CA ARG A 527 36.01 -19.85 -31.48
C ARG A 527 34.82 -19.12 -30.84
N LEU A 528 34.98 -17.81 -30.61
CA LEU A 528 33.94 -16.93 -30.02
C LEU A 528 33.39 -15.95 -31.07
N THR A 529 32.39 -15.15 -30.71
CA THR A 529 31.82 -14.09 -31.55
C THR A 529 32.18 -12.68 -31.06
N SER A 530 31.82 -11.66 -31.83
CA SER A 530 31.68 -10.29 -31.34
C SER A 530 30.33 -10.10 -30.65
N ALA A 531 30.21 -9.10 -29.76
CA ALA A 531 28.94 -8.79 -29.08
C ALA A 531 27.77 -8.63 -30.06
N ALA A 532 27.99 -7.97 -31.20
CA ALA A 532 26.97 -7.76 -32.23
C ALA A 532 26.45 -9.05 -32.89
N ASN A 533 27.19 -10.16 -32.78
CA ASN A 533 26.87 -11.49 -33.32
C ASN A 533 26.74 -12.56 -32.21
N GLY A 534 26.71 -12.15 -30.94
CA GLY A 534 26.45 -13.02 -29.79
C GLY A 534 24.98 -13.03 -29.40
N VAL A 535 24.68 -13.29 -28.12
CA VAL A 535 23.32 -13.53 -27.62
C VAL A 535 22.92 -12.50 -26.54
N PRO A 536 21.61 -12.33 -26.26
CA PRO A 536 21.14 -11.52 -25.13
C PRO A 536 21.12 -12.36 -23.84
N PHE A 537 22.15 -12.28 -23.00
CA PHE A 537 22.27 -13.08 -21.77
C PHE A 537 22.44 -12.21 -20.52
N ASP A 538 21.84 -12.61 -19.39
CA ASP A 538 22.03 -11.95 -18.09
C ASP A 538 23.30 -12.45 -17.41
N ILE A 539 24.46 -12.00 -17.89
CA ILE A 539 25.78 -12.35 -17.34
C ILE A 539 26.01 -11.85 -15.88
N ARG A 540 25.03 -11.17 -15.26
CA ARG A 540 25.14 -10.58 -13.92
C ARG A 540 24.18 -11.19 -12.89
N GLY A 541 23.13 -11.86 -13.33
CA GLY A 541 22.02 -12.27 -12.46
C GLY A 541 21.23 -11.09 -11.91
N ASN A 542 20.99 -10.06 -12.72
CA ASN A 542 20.25 -8.85 -12.32
C ASN A 542 18.91 -8.64 -13.05
N GLY A 543 18.41 -9.62 -13.79
CA GLY A 543 17.16 -9.56 -14.54
C GLY A 543 17.23 -8.71 -15.80
N HIS A 544 18.44 -8.31 -16.22
CA HIS A 544 18.65 -7.44 -17.38
C HIS A 544 19.71 -8.05 -18.32
N PRO A 545 19.28 -8.95 -19.24
CA PRO A 545 20.11 -9.48 -20.30
C PRO A 545 20.74 -8.36 -21.14
N ILE A 546 22.02 -8.53 -21.47
CA ILE A 546 22.79 -7.63 -22.33
C ILE A 546 23.30 -8.39 -23.56
N GLN A 547 23.51 -7.65 -24.65
CA GLN A 547 24.02 -8.22 -25.89
C GLN A 547 25.52 -8.52 -25.74
N ILE A 548 25.86 -9.79 -25.50
CA ILE A 548 27.21 -10.23 -25.12
C ILE A 548 27.81 -11.17 -26.18
N ALA A 549 29.13 -11.09 -26.38
CA ALA A 549 29.88 -12.05 -27.19
C ALA A 549 29.73 -13.47 -26.61
N TRP A 550 29.77 -14.48 -27.48
CA TRP A 550 29.37 -15.84 -27.10
C TRP A 550 30.28 -16.89 -27.72
N THR A 551 30.12 -18.15 -27.32
CA THR A 551 30.69 -19.30 -28.04
C THR A 551 30.09 -19.38 -29.44
N ALA A 552 30.89 -19.61 -30.48
CA ALA A 552 30.35 -19.69 -31.84
C ALA A 552 29.64 -21.03 -32.10
N ILE A 553 28.62 -21.02 -32.96
CA ILE A 553 27.91 -22.23 -33.45
C ILE A 553 28.91 -23.30 -33.87
N GLY A 554 28.75 -24.51 -33.34
CA GLY A 554 29.63 -25.65 -33.65
C GLY A 554 31.09 -25.45 -33.24
N SER A 555 31.37 -24.66 -32.20
CA SER A 555 32.72 -24.43 -31.65
C SER A 555 33.26 -25.61 -30.83
N GLY A 556 32.40 -26.38 -30.16
CA GLY A 556 32.83 -27.32 -29.13
C GLY A 556 33.47 -26.61 -27.92
N ASN A 557 33.18 -25.32 -27.74
CA ASN A 557 33.56 -24.57 -26.57
C ASN A 557 32.36 -24.54 -25.62
N ALA A 558 32.60 -24.83 -24.34
CA ALA A 558 31.54 -24.96 -23.35
C ALA A 558 31.74 -23.98 -22.19
N PHE A 559 30.67 -23.37 -21.70
CA PHE A 559 30.71 -22.66 -20.42
C PHE A 559 30.78 -23.67 -19.27
N LEU A 560 31.63 -23.42 -18.28
CA LEU A 560 31.61 -24.16 -17.02
C LEU A 560 30.48 -23.61 -16.13
N VAL A 561 29.52 -24.47 -15.79
CA VAL A 561 28.27 -24.06 -15.14
C VAL A 561 27.87 -24.99 -13.99
N LEU A 562 27.01 -24.47 -13.12
CA LEU A 562 26.35 -25.14 -12.01
C LEU A 562 24.95 -24.56 -11.88
N ASP A 563 23.91 -25.38 -12.10
CA ASP A 563 22.54 -25.06 -11.72
C ASP A 563 22.50 -24.91 -10.18
N ARG A 564 22.39 -23.66 -9.70
CA ARG A 564 22.47 -23.30 -8.28
C ARG A 564 21.09 -23.22 -7.64
N ASN A 565 20.06 -22.98 -8.44
CA ASN A 565 18.69 -22.81 -7.95
C ASN A 565 17.86 -24.11 -8.09
N HIS A 566 18.40 -25.11 -8.78
CA HIS A 566 17.86 -26.43 -9.08
C HIS A 566 16.58 -26.42 -9.94
N ASN A 567 16.47 -25.46 -10.89
CA ASN A 567 15.37 -25.41 -11.85
C ASN A 567 15.58 -26.29 -13.10
N GLY A 568 16.78 -26.86 -13.31
CA GLY A 568 17.11 -27.70 -14.46
C GLY A 568 17.59 -26.94 -15.71
N THR A 569 17.85 -25.64 -15.58
CA THR A 569 18.42 -24.77 -16.62
C THR A 569 19.53 -23.88 -16.02
N ILE A 570 20.24 -23.16 -16.89
CA ILE A 570 21.27 -22.17 -16.56
C ILE A 570 20.76 -20.84 -17.12
N ASP A 571 20.12 -20.03 -16.29
CA ASP A 571 19.37 -18.85 -16.76
C ASP A 571 20.13 -17.51 -16.59
N ASN A 572 21.22 -17.49 -15.80
CA ASN A 572 22.00 -16.28 -15.56
C ASN A 572 23.47 -16.52 -15.14
N GLY A 573 24.27 -15.46 -15.17
CA GLY A 573 25.71 -15.45 -14.93
C GLY A 573 26.17 -15.84 -13.51
N THR A 574 25.28 -15.93 -12.52
CA THR A 574 25.65 -16.50 -11.20
C THR A 574 25.82 -18.02 -11.24
N GLU A 575 25.24 -18.68 -12.25
CA GLU A 575 25.28 -20.12 -12.49
C GLU A 575 26.43 -20.53 -13.42
N LEU A 576 27.02 -19.56 -14.13
CA LEU A 576 28.34 -19.69 -14.76
C LEU A 576 29.43 -19.48 -13.68
N PHE A 577 30.67 -19.93 -13.96
CA PHE A 577 31.83 -19.63 -13.11
C PHE A 577 32.68 -18.49 -13.67
N GLY A 578 32.70 -17.32 -13.04
CA GLY A 578 33.36 -16.12 -13.55
C GLY A 578 33.50 -15.02 -12.49
N ASN A 579 33.59 -13.75 -12.91
CA ASN A 579 33.79 -12.62 -11.99
C ASN A 579 32.52 -12.16 -11.24
N PHE A 580 31.32 -12.54 -11.67
CA PHE A 580 30.05 -12.29 -10.96
C PHE A 580 29.60 -13.44 -10.05
N THR A 581 30.18 -14.63 -10.21
CA THR A 581 29.87 -15.81 -9.40
C THR A 581 30.28 -15.61 -7.94
N ALA A 582 29.46 -16.09 -7.01
CA ALA A 582 29.72 -16.00 -5.58
C ALA A 582 31.09 -16.59 -5.19
N GLN A 583 31.96 -15.74 -4.61
CA GLN A 583 33.35 -16.04 -4.29
C GLN A 583 33.86 -15.11 -3.16
N PRO A 584 35.03 -15.37 -2.53
CA PRO A 584 35.61 -14.48 -1.54
C PRO A 584 35.99 -13.12 -2.15
N ARG A 585 36.02 -12.08 -1.32
CA ARG A 585 36.40 -10.73 -1.76
C ARG A 585 37.87 -10.67 -2.20
N SER A 586 38.08 -10.77 -3.51
CA SER A 586 39.37 -10.63 -4.20
C SER A 586 39.54 -9.23 -4.81
N PRO A 587 40.77 -8.70 -4.94
CA PRO A 587 41.04 -7.54 -5.80
C PRO A 587 40.97 -7.87 -7.31
N GLN A 588 40.93 -9.16 -7.67
CA GLN A 588 40.76 -9.67 -9.03
C GLN A 588 39.78 -10.87 -9.00
N PRO A 589 38.46 -10.63 -8.87
CA PRO A 589 37.47 -11.70 -8.89
C PRO A 589 37.46 -12.40 -10.26
N ASN A 590 37.32 -13.72 -10.24
CA ASN A 590 37.38 -14.59 -11.42
C ASN A 590 36.78 -15.97 -11.11
N GLY A 591 36.44 -16.74 -12.15
CA GLY A 591 35.78 -18.03 -12.04
C GLY A 591 36.61 -19.11 -11.35
N PHE A 592 37.95 -19.04 -11.38
CA PHE A 592 38.79 -20.01 -10.68
C PHE A 592 38.77 -19.78 -9.17
N LEU A 593 38.67 -18.53 -8.71
CA LEU A 593 38.42 -18.22 -7.29
C LEU A 593 37.01 -18.62 -6.85
N ALA A 594 36.00 -18.51 -7.72
CA ALA A 594 34.66 -19.03 -7.44
C ALA A 594 34.61 -20.57 -7.40
N LEU A 595 35.40 -21.24 -8.24
CA LEU A 595 35.52 -22.69 -8.27
C LEU A 595 36.30 -23.23 -7.06
N ALA A 596 37.33 -22.50 -6.62
CA ALA A 596 38.15 -22.85 -5.46
C ALA A 596 37.41 -22.85 -4.11
N GLU A 597 36.21 -22.26 -4.02
CA GLU A 597 35.37 -22.43 -2.85
C GLU A 597 34.91 -23.88 -2.66
N PHE A 598 34.76 -24.65 -3.75
CA PHE A 598 34.23 -26.01 -3.70
C PHE A 598 35.28 -27.10 -3.46
N ASP A 599 36.58 -26.79 -3.57
CA ASP A 599 37.69 -27.64 -3.09
C ASP A 599 37.78 -27.62 -1.55
N LYS A 600 37.14 -26.65 -0.88
CA LYS A 600 37.20 -26.55 0.58
C LYS A 600 36.47 -27.72 1.29
N PRO A 601 37.04 -28.30 2.35
CA PRO A 601 36.37 -29.31 3.17
C PRO A 601 34.99 -28.88 3.69
N GLU A 602 34.79 -27.59 3.99
CA GLU A 602 33.49 -27.07 4.44
C GLU A 602 32.39 -27.15 3.38
N ASN A 603 32.75 -27.20 2.09
CA ASN A 603 31.85 -27.28 0.95
C ASN A 603 31.88 -28.66 0.27
N GLY A 604 32.51 -29.66 0.88
CA GLY A 604 32.57 -31.05 0.39
C GLY A 604 33.68 -31.34 -0.61
N GLY A 605 34.70 -30.48 -0.72
CA GLY A 605 35.94 -30.76 -1.43
C GLY A 605 37.04 -31.34 -0.52
N ASN A 606 38.23 -31.55 -1.06
CA ASN A 606 39.34 -32.22 -0.37
C ASN A 606 40.54 -31.32 0.01
N GLY A 607 40.68 -30.14 -0.60
CA GLY A 607 41.67 -29.12 -0.26
C GLY A 607 43.02 -29.27 -0.98
N ASP A 608 43.06 -29.94 -2.13
CA ASP A 608 44.31 -30.24 -2.86
C ASP A 608 44.57 -29.34 -4.09
N GLY A 609 43.73 -28.34 -4.33
CA GLY A 609 43.90 -27.37 -5.42
C GLY A 609 43.42 -27.88 -6.78
N VAL A 610 42.57 -28.91 -6.79
CA VAL A 610 41.99 -29.53 -7.98
C VAL A 610 40.51 -29.80 -7.71
N ILE A 611 39.65 -29.71 -8.74
CA ILE A 611 38.30 -30.28 -8.69
C ILE A 611 38.28 -31.57 -9.52
N ASP A 612 38.03 -32.71 -8.87
CA ASP A 612 37.82 -34.01 -9.53
C ASP A 612 36.78 -34.89 -8.80
N GLU A 613 36.73 -36.18 -9.15
CA GLU A 613 35.80 -37.19 -8.61
C GLU A 613 35.81 -37.35 -7.08
N ARG A 614 36.78 -36.75 -6.37
CA ARG A 614 36.87 -36.69 -4.91
C ARG A 614 36.05 -35.57 -4.27
N ASP A 615 35.63 -34.56 -5.05
CA ASP A 615 34.95 -33.37 -4.57
C ASP A 615 33.45 -33.42 -4.88
N ALA A 616 32.61 -33.11 -3.89
CA ALA A 616 31.15 -33.24 -4.01
C ALA A 616 30.52 -32.41 -5.14
N ILE A 617 31.22 -31.37 -5.60
CA ILE A 617 30.79 -30.50 -6.70
C ILE A 617 30.94 -31.13 -8.09
N TYR A 618 31.92 -32.03 -8.30
CA TYR A 618 32.33 -32.48 -9.63
C TYR A 618 31.20 -33.16 -10.42
N PHE A 619 30.35 -33.93 -9.74
CA PHE A 619 29.18 -34.59 -10.33
C PHE A 619 27.99 -33.64 -10.58
N GLN A 620 28.01 -32.43 -10.01
CA GLN A 620 26.99 -31.39 -10.16
C GLN A 620 27.35 -30.40 -11.28
N LEU A 621 28.65 -30.13 -11.50
CA LEU A 621 29.13 -29.29 -12.60
C LEU A 621 28.67 -29.82 -13.97
N ARG A 622 28.39 -28.88 -14.89
CA ARG A 622 28.11 -29.16 -16.29
C ARG A 622 29.02 -28.33 -17.19
N LEU A 623 29.08 -28.75 -18.44
CA LEU A 623 29.67 -28.04 -19.57
C LEU A 623 28.51 -27.73 -20.53
N TRP A 624 28.09 -26.47 -20.58
CA TRP A 624 27.03 -26.01 -21.47
C TRP A 624 27.62 -25.66 -22.83
N ILE A 625 27.27 -26.43 -23.86
CA ILE A 625 27.55 -26.09 -25.26
C ILE A 625 26.25 -25.61 -25.88
N ASP A 626 26.09 -24.29 -26.00
CA ASP A 626 25.01 -23.69 -26.78
C ASP A 626 25.22 -24.06 -28.27
N GLU A 627 24.47 -25.05 -28.75
CA GLU A 627 24.59 -25.54 -30.13
C GLU A 627 23.80 -24.67 -31.11
N ASN A 628 22.71 -24.06 -30.63
CA ASN A 628 21.73 -23.37 -31.46
C ASN A 628 22.00 -21.84 -31.56
N HIS A 629 22.75 -21.29 -30.60
CA HIS A 629 23.16 -19.89 -30.41
C HIS A 629 22.01 -18.93 -30.06
N ASP A 630 21.12 -19.33 -29.15
CA ASP A 630 20.03 -18.51 -28.60
C ASP A 630 20.29 -17.99 -27.17
N GLY A 631 21.28 -18.54 -26.44
CA GLY A 631 21.62 -18.14 -25.09
C GLY A 631 20.71 -18.69 -23.98
N VAL A 632 19.90 -19.72 -24.25
CA VAL A 632 18.98 -20.36 -23.30
C VAL A 632 19.31 -21.85 -23.18
N SER A 633 19.93 -22.28 -22.08
CA SER A 633 20.42 -23.67 -21.98
C SER A 633 19.30 -24.70 -22.11
N GLN A 634 19.44 -25.66 -23.03
CA GLN A 634 18.53 -26.80 -23.14
C GLN A 634 19.11 -28.05 -22.43
N PRO A 635 18.29 -28.98 -21.89
CA PRO A 635 18.80 -30.19 -21.22
C PRO A 635 19.76 -31.04 -22.07
N GLU A 636 19.57 -31.02 -23.39
CA GLU A 636 20.40 -31.70 -24.38
C GLU A 636 21.82 -31.11 -24.49
N GLU A 637 21.98 -29.81 -24.18
CA GLU A 637 23.23 -29.03 -24.27
C GLU A 637 24.11 -29.10 -23.00
N LEU A 638 23.55 -29.66 -21.90
CA LEU A 638 24.17 -29.67 -20.57
C LEU A 638 24.93 -30.98 -20.30
N HIS A 639 26.16 -31.07 -20.80
CA HIS A 639 26.99 -32.27 -20.67
C HIS A 639 27.69 -32.35 -19.31
N THR A 640 28.02 -33.58 -18.86
CA THR A 640 28.88 -33.76 -17.66
C THR A 640 30.36 -33.66 -18.04
N LEU A 641 31.21 -33.26 -17.09
CA LEU A 641 32.66 -33.17 -17.29
C LEU A 641 33.25 -34.50 -17.79
N ALA A 642 32.87 -35.61 -17.15
CA ALA A 642 33.29 -36.95 -17.54
C ALA A 642 32.86 -37.32 -18.98
N ALA A 643 31.65 -36.92 -19.41
CA ALA A 643 31.19 -37.18 -20.79
C ALA A 643 32.03 -36.44 -21.84
N MET A 644 32.49 -35.21 -21.53
CA MET A 644 33.40 -34.44 -22.39
C MET A 644 34.89 -34.78 -22.21
N GLY A 645 35.18 -35.89 -21.50
CA GLY A 645 36.54 -36.36 -21.25
C GLY A 645 37.37 -35.42 -20.37
N VAL A 646 36.74 -34.65 -19.49
CA VAL A 646 37.37 -33.80 -18.48
C VAL A 646 37.40 -34.59 -17.16
N LYS A 647 38.60 -35.02 -16.73
CA LYS A 647 38.77 -35.72 -15.45
C LYS A 647 38.91 -34.73 -14.29
N SER A 648 39.78 -33.72 -14.44
CA SER A 648 39.99 -32.73 -13.40
C SER A 648 40.23 -31.33 -13.95
N LEU A 649 39.88 -30.34 -13.12
CA LEU A 649 40.14 -28.91 -13.35
C LEU A 649 41.12 -28.43 -12.28
N SER A 650 42.27 -27.90 -12.72
CA SER A 650 43.26 -27.30 -11.81
C SER A 650 42.75 -25.95 -11.26
N LEU A 651 43.03 -25.66 -9.99
CA LEU A 651 42.82 -24.33 -9.40
C LEU A 651 44.10 -23.47 -9.40
N ASP A 652 45.27 -24.06 -9.70
CA ASP A 652 46.49 -23.35 -10.09
C ASP A 652 46.28 -22.70 -11.47
N TYR A 653 45.85 -21.43 -11.46
CA TYR A 653 45.62 -20.61 -12.64
C TYR A 653 46.72 -19.55 -12.82
N HIS A 654 46.94 -19.13 -14.07
CA HIS A 654 47.93 -18.11 -14.42
C HIS A 654 47.30 -17.01 -15.26
N GLU A 655 47.84 -15.78 -15.17
CA GLU A 655 47.44 -14.67 -16.03
C GLU A 655 47.83 -14.93 -17.50
N SER A 656 46.96 -14.50 -18.42
CA SER A 656 47.17 -14.52 -19.86
C SER A 656 46.83 -13.17 -20.48
N GLY A 657 47.61 -12.80 -21.50
CA GLY A 657 47.41 -11.58 -22.31
C GLY A 657 46.70 -11.85 -23.64
N ARG A 658 46.16 -13.06 -23.85
CA ARG A 658 45.49 -13.42 -25.11
C ARG A 658 44.17 -12.67 -25.26
N THR A 659 43.99 -12.06 -26.43
CA THR A 659 42.72 -11.49 -26.91
C THR A 659 42.44 -12.09 -28.29
N ASP A 660 41.17 -12.28 -28.66
CA ASP A 660 40.79 -12.69 -30.02
C ASP A 660 40.58 -11.50 -30.97
N GLU A 661 40.16 -11.78 -32.21
CA GLU A 661 39.87 -10.78 -33.25
C GLU A 661 38.61 -9.94 -32.99
N PHE A 662 37.78 -10.32 -32.03
CA PHE A 662 36.56 -9.61 -31.63
C PHE A 662 36.73 -8.78 -30.35
N GLY A 663 37.83 -8.97 -29.63
CA GLY A 663 38.17 -8.25 -28.40
C GLY A 663 37.94 -9.04 -27.11
N ASN A 664 37.53 -10.31 -27.17
CA ASN A 664 37.32 -11.13 -25.98
C ASN A 664 38.68 -11.47 -25.34
N ARG A 665 38.82 -11.22 -24.03
CA ARG A 665 40.10 -11.28 -23.32
C ARG A 665 40.19 -12.55 -22.47
N PHE A 666 41.00 -13.51 -22.94
CA PHE A 666 41.32 -14.76 -22.29
C PHE A 666 42.33 -14.50 -21.15
N ARG A 667 41.81 -14.12 -19.97
CA ARG A 667 42.54 -13.38 -18.94
C ARG A 667 43.23 -14.27 -17.91
N PHE A 668 42.60 -15.36 -17.51
CA PHE A 668 43.20 -16.36 -16.64
C PHE A 668 43.09 -17.73 -17.31
N ARG A 669 44.11 -18.58 -17.15
CA ARG A 669 44.17 -19.92 -17.73
C ARG A 669 44.52 -20.97 -16.68
N SER A 670 43.86 -22.12 -16.76
CA SER A 670 44.19 -23.29 -15.93
C SER A 670 44.23 -24.57 -16.76
N ARG A 671 44.90 -25.61 -16.24
CA ARG A 671 45.08 -26.91 -16.90
C ARG A 671 43.91 -27.87 -16.67
N ILE A 672 43.68 -28.74 -17.64
CA ILE A 672 42.66 -29.80 -17.63
C ILE A 672 43.33 -31.15 -17.87
N THR A 673 43.01 -32.16 -17.06
CA THR A 673 43.42 -33.55 -17.31
C THR A 673 42.31 -34.36 -17.98
N ASP A 674 42.67 -35.34 -18.81
CA ASP A 674 41.70 -36.30 -19.36
C ASP A 674 41.48 -37.52 -18.45
N LEU A 675 40.51 -38.35 -18.84
CA LEU A 675 40.18 -39.61 -18.14
C LEU A 675 41.35 -40.62 -18.10
N LYS A 676 42.44 -40.40 -18.85
CA LYS A 676 43.66 -41.21 -18.82
C LYS A 676 44.74 -40.62 -17.89
N GLY A 677 44.48 -39.45 -17.29
CA GLY A 677 45.42 -38.74 -16.43
C GLY A 677 46.51 -37.98 -17.19
N ALA A 678 46.35 -37.74 -18.48
CA ALA A 678 47.29 -36.95 -19.28
C ALA A 678 46.93 -35.46 -19.26
N ASP A 679 47.95 -34.59 -19.25
CA ASP A 679 47.80 -33.20 -19.68
C ASP A 679 47.54 -33.23 -21.20
N THR A 680 46.34 -32.81 -21.61
CA THR A 680 45.92 -32.85 -23.02
C THR A 680 46.29 -31.58 -23.79
N GLY A 681 46.94 -30.61 -23.17
CA GLY A 681 47.12 -29.26 -23.73
C GLY A 681 45.82 -28.43 -23.74
N ARG A 682 44.64 -29.06 -23.63
CA ARG A 682 43.37 -28.38 -23.38
C ARG A 682 43.46 -27.60 -22.06
N SER A 683 42.95 -26.38 -22.08
CA SER A 683 43.00 -25.45 -20.94
C SER A 683 41.62 -24.86 -20.72
N ALA A 684 41.25 -24.65 -19.46
CA ALA A 684 40.14 -23.78 -19.10
C ALA A 684 40.63 -22.32 -19.15
N TYR A 685 39.80 -21.40 -19.64
CA TYR A 685 40.09 -19.96 -19.60
C TYR A 685 38.94 -19.20 -18.97
N ASP A 686 39.24 -18.29 -18.04
CA ASP A 686 38.34 -17.21 -17.67
C ASP A 686 38.41 -16.15 -18.79
N VAL A 687 37.29 -15.94 -19.49
CA VAL A 687 37.21 -15.09 -20.67
C VAL A 687 36.33 -13.90 -20.40
N PHE A 688 36.92 -12.71 -20.39
CA PHE A 688 36.22 -11.45 -20.28
C PHE A 688 35.64 -11.09 -21.66
N LEU A 689 34.34 -11.31 -21.82
CA LEU A 689 33.60 -11.20 -23.08
C LEU A 689 33.24 -9.73 -23.37
N VAL A 690 33.25 -9.35 -24.65
CA VAL A 690 32.80 -8.01 -25.07
C VAL A 690 31.28 -7.91 -25.09
N VAL A 691 30.74 -6.73 -24.82
CA VAL A 691 29.29 -6.45 -24.76
C VAL A 691 28.93 -5.22 -25.60
N LYS A 692 27.63 -4.96 -25.80
CA LYS A 692 27.08 -3.90 -26.65
C LYS A 692 25.79 -3.30 -26.07
#